data_AF-A0A504LD11-F1
#
_entry.id   AF-A0A504LD11-F1
#
_cell.length_a   1.000
_cell.length_b   1.000
_cell.length_c   1.000
_cell.angle_alpha   90.00
_cell.angle_beta   90.00
_cell.angle_gamma   90.00
#
_symmetry.space_group_name_H-M   'P 1'
#
loop_
_entity.id
_entity.type
_entity.pdbx_description
1 polymer ?
#
loop_
_entity_poly.entity_id
_entity_poly.type
_entity_poly.pdbx_seq_one_letter_code
_entity_poly.pdbx_strand_id
1 'polypeptide(L)'
;LQFYDDGPKVTAVAGASATLSVDETAGAQVGDHDVAGGVSQSAAVSIAGLFNPVVYGADGNGGTTYALTHSDGTAFGTTAGTGTATGLHATSAPGTEIYLFLNGSTIEGHVGNDPAGALAFTVSISGTNATLTQILALDHPNVGNPNDLLTLSDKVYVTATATDGDLDTASATSASGLALQFYDDGPQFGTVTNAYVSNEVGDLKGVLQYDTGADGLGSLTISGITSLPTDWTTSAAGGSSVNIFAPDGTQIFTVQLHLDGTYDVIQSAVRPGTSTTIDLATSIANSPTGNYDFGVVQLTALTDDTGSAATANFNAYTDNSEPGGHAFGLGNPTFDVSDSFKMDFPSALSNFSLKIADVDNKGVISVTVSDGITSATILKTIDSTTAYLTITQSDLTAHGLTSITSATLTGVDEPGKTNDIKVSFSTLSYSESHPAGDMHFTVNVSGKDGDNDAVSTSFDVTSVGGATPNDHFVGTAANDVFHGGSGTDQFDGAGGTLNIVDYSGSHDAISIHLADNGSASGAPVDLNNPAPGSIGGGDAAGDTLTNIQGLIGGSGDDHLYGNSGDNYLSGGAGNDTLVGGAGNDLLVGGAGADTLTGGIGADTFKLDHLELSINDLITDYNSADGDKIDLTALFETAPAGNISDYVHYTNGTLSVDADGTTGGANFVSVAQLTNPPATINILYDDNAHVQHTATI
;
A
#
# COMPACT_ATOMS: atom_id res chain seq x y z
N LEU A 1 20.04 90.12 -11.77
CA LEU A 1 19.08 89.17 -11.16
C LEU A 1 19.86 87.92 -10.78
N GLN A 2 19.52 87.33 -9.64
CA GLN A 2 19.94 85.97 -9.28
C GLN A 2 18.69 85.10 -9.36
N PHE A 3 18.83 83.91 -9.93
CA PHE A 3 17.79 82.87 -9.97
C PHE A 3 18.31 81.71 -9.13
N TYR A 4 17.48 81.21 -8.23
CA TYR A 4 17.79 80.10 -7.35
C TYR A 4 16.94 78.92 -7.76
N ASP A 5 17.54 77.74 -7.68
CA ASP A 5 16.88 76.48 -7.93
C ASP A 5 16.15 75.99 -6.69
N ASP A 6 14.96 75.43 -6.87
CA ASP A 6 14.19 74.80 -5.81
C ASP A 6 14.23 73.27 -5.92
N GLY A 7 15.41 72.71 -5.62
CA GLY A 7 15.64 71.27 -5.69
C GLY A 7 14.67 70.42 -4.86
N PRO A 8 14.69 69.09 -5.04
CA PRO A 8 13.63 68.22 -4.56
C PRO A 8 13.65 68.06 -3.05
N LYS A 9 12.54 67.58 -2.48
CA LYS A 9 12.41 67.27 -1.06
C LYS A 9 11.63 65.98 -0.83
N VAL A 10 12.21 65.11 -0.02
CA VAL A 10 11.58 63.90 0.51
C VAL A 10 11.81 63.85 2.02
N THR A 11 10.81 63.37 2.78
CA THR A 11 10.92 63.25 4.24
C THR A 11 10.21 61.98 4.70
N ALA A 12 10.86 61.22 5.57
CA ALA A 12 10.27 60.03 6.17
C ALA A 12 9.13 60.39 7.12
N VAL A 13 8.07 59.57 7.12
CA VAL A 13 6.91 59.75 7.99
C VAL A 13 7.20 59.09 9.34
N ALA A 14 7.17 59.88 10.41
CA ALA A 14 7.37 59.34 11.76
C ALA A 14 6.25 58.35 12.13
N GLY A 15 6.62 57.16 12.60
CA GLY A 15 5.67 56.11 13.00
C GLY A 15 5.08 55.29 11.85
N ALA A 16 5.44 55.57 10.58
CA ALA A 16 5.11 54.69 9.48
C ALA A 16 5.96 53.41 9.57
N SER A 17 5.32 52.27 9.31
CA SER A 17 5.93 50.94 9.29
C SER A 17 5.36 50.14 8.13
N ALA A 18 6.12 49.14 7.68
CA ALA A 18 5.70 48.17 6.69
C ALA A 18 6.08 46.79 7.23
N THR A 19 5.08 45.91 7.32
CA THR A 19 5.24 44.54 7.80
C THR A 19 5.08 43.59 6.64
N LEU A 20 6.06 42.72 6.43
CA LEU A 20 6.04 41.67 5.42
C LEU A 20 6.04 40.34 6.16
N SER A 21 5.11 39.46 5.84
CA SER A 21 4.90 38.20 6.54
C SER A 21 4.92 37.06 5.55
N VAL A 22 5.71 36.04 5.83
CA VAL A 22 5.81 34.81 5.04
C VAL A 22 5.65 33.62 5.99
N ASP A 23 5.24 32.51 5.41
CA ASP A 23 4.89 31.28 6.10
C ASP A 23 5.56 30.09 5.36
N GLU A 24 5.80 28.99 6.08
CA GLU A 24 6.64 27.88 5.66
C GLU A 24 5.87 26.77 4.90
N THR A 25 4.54 26.85 4.80
CA THR A 25 3.73 25.77 4.18
C THR A 25 4.08 25.53 2.70
N ALA A 26 4.38 24.27 2.38
CA ALA A 26 4.37 23.76 1.01
C ALA A 26 3.03 23.07 0.71
N GLY A 27 2.15 23.68 -0.10
CA GLY A 27 0.93 23.02 -0.55
C GLY A 27 -0.23 23.94 -0.89
N ALA A 28 -1.28 23.36 -1.49
CA ALA A 28 -2.52 24.06 -1.81
C ALA A 28 -3.59 23.75 -0.75
N GLN A 29 -3.57 24.45 0.39
CA GLN A 29 -4.68 24.44 1.35
C GLN A 29 -5.02 25.87 1.77
N VAL A 30 -6.31 26.17 1.80
CA VAL A 30 -6.89 27.51 1.99
C VAL A 30 -7.64 27.49 3.31
N GLY A 31 -7.27 28.34 4.28
CA GLY A 31 -8.08 28.39 5.51
C GLY A 31 -7.70 29.33 6.66
N ASP A 32 -6.45 29.75 6.84
CA ASP A 32 -6.01 30.50 8.04
C ASP A 32 -5.17 31.77 7.76
N HIS A 33 -5.55 32.51 6.71
CA HIS A 33 -4.85 33.72 6.20
C HIS A 33 -3.69 33.50 5.22
N ASP A 34 -3.42 32.26 4.79
CA ASP A 34 -2.32 31.99 3.84
C ASP A 34 -2.79 32.04 2.38
N VAL A 35 -2.05 32.81 1.57
CA VAL A 35 -2.35 33.08 0.16
C VAL A 35 -1.62 32.06 -0.72
N ALA A 36 -2.39 31.31 -1.51
CA ALA A 36 -1.92 30.24 -2.39
C ALA A 36 -0.81 30.62 -3.40
N GLY A 37 0.23 29.78 -3.50
CA GLY A 37 1.21 29.79 -4.59
C GLY A 37 2.57 29.21 -4.19
N GLY A 38 3.05 28.19 -4.92
CA GLY A 38 4.18 27.34 -4.53
C GLY A 38 5.55 28.02 -4.33
N VAL A 39 6.38 27.36 -3.52
CA VAL A 39 7.84 27.50 -3.35
C VAL A 39 8.37 28.93 -3.47
N SER A 40 7.82 29.82 -2.63
CA SER A 40 8.28 31.18 -2.29
C SER A 40 7.05 31.96 -1.84
N GLN A 41 6.60 31.77 -0.60
CA GLN A 41 5.57 32.64 -0.03
C GLN A 41 6.11 34.07 -0.12
N SER A 42 5.48 34.89 -0.98
CA SER A 42 5.97 36.21 -1.34
C SER A 42 4.96 37.26 -0.93
N ALA A 43 5.17 37.90 0.22
CA ALA A 43 4.32 38.99 0.66
C ALA A 43 4.81 40.33 0.11
N ALA A 44 3.96 41.01 -0.67
CA ALA A 44 4.24 42.33 -1.20
C ALA A 44 3.50 43.42 -0.40
N VAL A 45 4.22 44.43 0.08
CA VAL A 45 3.64 45.59 0.78
C VAL A 45 4.09 46.89 0.14
N SER A 46 3.15 47.84 0.00
CA SER A 46 3.45 49.17 -0.51
C SER A 46 4.26 49.98 0.49
N ILE A 47 5.44 50.45 0.07
CA ILE A 47 6.36 51.27 0.88
C ILE A 47 6.20 52.77 0.63
N ALA A 48 5.32 53.17 -0.30
CA ALA A 48 5.10 54.58 -0.61
C ALA A 48 4.63 55.39 0.61
N GLY A 49 3.87 54.76 1.52
CA GLY A 49 3.39 55.38 2.76
C GLY A 49 4.47 55.67 3.80
N LEU A 50 5.70 55.17 3.62
CA LEU A 50 6.84 55.46 4.51
C LEU A 50 7.36 56.89 4.35
N PHE A 51 7.02 57.55 3.24
CA PHE A 51 7.49 58.89 2.90
C PHE A 51 6.32 59.85 2.66
N ASN A 52 6.51 61.09 3.10
CA ASN A 52 5.56 62.16 2.80
C ASN A 52 5.67 62.51 1.30
N PRO A 53 4.61 63.06 0.64
CA PRO A 53 4.63 63.30 -0.79
C PRO A 53 5.89 64.03 -1.24
N VAL A 54 6.54 63.46 -2.23
CA VAL A 54 7.78 63.98 -2.81
C VAL A 54 7.47 65.29 -3.55
N VAL A 55 8.28 66.31 -3.30
CA VAL A 55 8.22 67.60 -3.98
C VAL A 55 9.42 67.66 -4.93
N TYR A 56 9.20 67.96 -6.21
CA TYR A 56 10.20 67.89 -7.29
C TYR A 56 10.52 69.26 -7.89
N GLY A 57 10.44 70.34 -7.12
CA GLY A 57 10.69 71.68 -7.63
C GLY A 57 9.72 72.15 -8.73
N ALA A 58 10.04 73.28 -9.35
CA ALA A 58 9.21 73.93 -10.37
C ALA A 58 9.42 73.40 -11.80
N ASP A 59 10.51 72.66 -12.05
CA ASP A 59 10.93 72.21 -13.38
C ASP A 59 10.36 70.83 -13.79
N GLY A 60 9.87 70.04 -12.83
CA GLY A 60 9.03 68.87 -13.07
C GLY A 60 9.49 67.60 -12.37
N ASN A 61 8.68 66.55 -12.44
CA ASN A 61 8.96 65.26 -11.79
C ASN A 61 9.97 64.42 -12.60
N GLY A 62 11.20 64.27 -12.09
CA GLY A 62 12.22 63.35 -12.61
C GLY A 62 12.10 61.91 -12.08
N GLY A 63 11.28 61.68 -11.04
CA GLY A 63 10.95 60.38 -10.49
C GLY A 63 11.49 60.15 -9.07
N THR A 64 10.94 59.14 -8.38
CA THR A 64 11.47 58.65 -7.10
C THR A 64 11.92 57.21 -7.25
N THR A 65 13.12 56.93 -6.76
CA THR A 65 13.68 55.58 -6.66
C THR A 65 13.80 55.17 -5.20
N TYR A 66 13.79 53.86 -4.95
CA TYR A 66 13.87 53.29 -3.62
C TYR A 66 15.01 52.27 -3.57
N ALA A 67 15.75 52.25 -2.47
CA ALA A 67 16.81 51.30 -2.21
C ALA A 67 16.69 50.73 -0.79
N LEU A 68 17.14 49.49 -0.61
CA LEU A 68 17.24 48.85 0.70
C LEU A 68 18.59 49.19 1.34
N THR A 69 18.56 49.72 2.56
CA THR A 69 19.73 50.28 3.24
C THR A 69 19.75 49.95 4.73
N HIS A 70 20.85 50.30 5.39
CA HIS A 70 20.90 50.47 6.84
C HIS A 70 20.11 51.70 7.30
N SER A 71 19.94 51.83 8.62
CA SER A 71 19.25 52.96 9.26
C SER A 71 19.89 54.32 8.97
N ASP A 72 21.19 54.35 8.68
CA ASP A 72 21.93 55.55 8.30
C ASP A 72 21.92 55.83 6.78
N GLY A 73 21.23 55.01 5.99
CA GLY A 73 21.15 55.11 4.53
C GLY A 73 22.35 54.52 3.79
N THR A 74 23.27 53.84 4.48
CA THR A 74 24.39 53.14 3.83
C THR A 74 23.96 51.80 3.22
N ALA A 75 24.64 51.38 2.16
CA ALA A 75 24.37 50.11 1.49
C ALA A 75 24.95 48.92 2.27
N PHE A 76 24.32 47.75 2.15
CA PHE A 76 24.83 46.50 2.72
C PHE A 76 26.09 46.01 2.00
N GLY A 77 26.88 45.19 2.70
CA GLY A 77 28.07 44.55 2.13
C GLY A 77 27.74 43.59 0.98
N THR A 78 28.69 43.42 0.07
CA THR A 78 28.57 42.54 -1.12
C THR A 78 29.61 41.43 -1.15
N THR A 79 30.46 41.34 -0.12
CA THR A 79 31.60 40.40 -0.08
C THR A 79 31.69 39.70 1.27
N ALA A 80 32.33 38.53 1.32
CA ALA A 80 32.50 37.76 2.55
C ALA A 80 33.12 38.60 3.68
N GLY A 81 32.61 38.45 4.89
CA GLY A 81 33.02 39.21 6.08
C GLY A 81 32.39 40.60 6.22
N THR A 82 31.63 41.07 5.23
CA THR A 82 30.97 42.40 5.26
C THR A 82 29.46 42.35 5.50
N GLY A 83 28.90 41.15 5.72
CA GLY A 83 27.47 40.96 5.92
C GLY A 83 26.98 41.52 7.25
N THR A 84 25.67 41.79 7.33
CA THR A 84 25.03 42.28 8.56
C THR A 84 24.34 41.16 9.30
N ALA A 85 24.78 40.91 10.53
CA ALA A 85 24.25 39.92 11.45
C ALA A 85 22.74 40.14 11.74
N THR A 86 21.94 39.09 11.52
CA THR A 86 20.48 39.12 11.72
C THR A 86 20.06 38.62 13.10
N GLY A 87 20.83 37.75 13.74
CA GLY A 87 20.43 36.95 14.90
C GLY A 87 19.55 35.74 14.56
N LEU A 88 19.17 35.56 13.30
CA LEU A 88 18.41 34.42 12.81
C LEU A 88 19.34 33.26 12.46
N HIS A 89 18.79 32.05 12.53
CA HIS A 89 19.48 30.81 12.18
C HIS A 89 18.54 29.99 11.29
N ALA A 90 19.12 29.16 10.42
CA ALA A 90 18.37 28.22 9.62
C ALA A 90 18.41 26.83 10.27
N THR A 91 17.29 26.10 10.22
CA THR A 91 17.15 24.74 10.79
C THR A 91 18.18 23.77 10.22
N SER A 92 18.50 23.93 8.92
CA SER A 92 19.54 23.15 8.23
C SER A 92 20.98 23.42 8.69
N ALA A 93 21.22 24.47 9.47
CA ALA A 93 22.55 24.83 9.98
C ALA A 93 22.50 25.40 11.42
N PRO A 94 22.13 24.58 12.42
CA PRO A 94 21.90 25.04 13.78
C PRO A 94 23.13 25.76 14.35
N GLY A 95 22.91 26.96 14.87
CA GLY A 95 23.98 27.78 15.48
C GLY A 95 24.90 28.50 14.50
N THR A 96 24.63 28.46 13.18
CA THR A 96 25.29 29.33 12.20
C THR A 96 24.37 30.48 11.83
N GLU A 97 24.72 31.69 12.24
CA GLU A 97 23.90 32.89 12.06
C GLU A 97 23.77 33.28 10.57
N ILE A 98 22.60 33.82 10.21
CA ILE A 98 22.31 34.39 8.89
C ILE A 98 22.78 35.85 8.81
N TYR A 99 23.43 36.21 7.70
CA TYR A 99 23.94 37.55 7.42
C TYR A 99 23.30 38.14 6.16
N LEU A 100 22.99 39.43 6.18
CA LEU A 100 22.42 40.17 5.05
C LEU A 100 23.50 40.70 4.12
N PHE A 101 23.34 40.48 2.82
CA PHE A 101 24.19 40.98 1.74
C PHE A 101 23.34 41.68 0.67
N LEU A 102 23.93 42.63 -0.05
CA LEU A 102 23.31 43.24 -1.22
C LEU A 102 23.74 42.51 -2.50
N ASN A 103 22.76 42.07 -3.28
CA ASN A 103 22.96 41.52 -4.61
C ASN A 103 22.09 42.29 -5.62
N GLY A 104 22.71 43.22 -6.35
CA GLY A 104 21.98 44.16 -7.20
C GLY A 104 21.07 45.09 -6.39
N SER A 105 19.75 44.92 -6.53
CA SER A 105 18.71 45.65 -5.78
C SER A 105 18.03 44.81 -4.70
N THR A 106 18.48 43.56 -4.50
CA THR A 106 17.89 42.59 -3.58
C THR A 106 18.81 42.40 -2.39
N ILE A 107 18.24 42.35 -1.18
CA ILE A 107 18.93 41.90 0.02
C ILE A 107 18.75 40.40 0.13
N GLU A 108 19.87 39.68 0.25
CA GLU A 108 19.93 38.24 0.40
C GLU A 108 20.41 37.90 1.81
N GLY A 109 19.65 37.07 2.53
CA GLY A 109 20.06 36.51 3.82
C GLY A 109 20.78 35.18 3.60
N HIS A 110 22.08 35.11 3.88
CA HIS A 110 22.88 33.89 3.71
C HIS A 110 23.32 33.29 5.04
N VAL A 111 23.31 31.96 5.14
CA VAL A 111 23.87 31.21 6.28
C VAL A 111 25.38 31.42 6.32
N GLY A 112 25.86 32.03 7.41
CA GLY A 112 27.26 32.44 7.59
C GLY A 112 27.59 33.78 6.94
N ASN A 113 28.69 34.40 7.36
CA ASN A 113 29.13 35.71 6.85
C ASN A 113 29.89 35.58 5.51
N ASP A 114 29.27 34.92 4.54
CA ASP A 114 29.76 34.73 3.18
C ASP A 114 28.55 34.73 2.20
N PRO A 115 28.51 35.61 1.18
CA PRO A 115 27.43 35.60 0.18
C PRO A 115 27.41 34.33 -0.68
N ALA A 116 28.42 33.46 -0.60
CA ALA A 116 28.37 32.11 -1.18
C ALA A 116 27.67 31.07 -0.27
N GLY A 117 27.29 31.44 0.96
CA GLY A 117 26.55 30.60 1.90
C GLY A 117 25.14 30.26 1.40
N ALA A 118 24.47 29.31 2.05
CA ALA A 118 23.11 28.92 1.66
C ALA A 118 22.15 30.11 1.81
N LEU A 119 21.35 30.38 0.77
CA LEU A 119 20.41 31.49 0.73
C LEU A 119 19.14 31.14 1.50
N ALA A 120 18.85 31.87 2.59
CA ALA A 120 17.73 31.61 3.49
C ALA A 120 16.47 32.41 3.14
N PHE A 121 16.60 33.67 2.76
CA PHE A 121 15.48 34.51 2.33
C PHE A 121 15.98 35.70 1.51
N THR A 122 15.07 36.37 0.79
CA THR A 122 15.35 37.60 0.06
C THR A 122 14.35 38.70 0.37
N VAL A 123 14.81 39.94 0.30
CA VAL A 123 13.97 41.14 0.33
C VAL A 123 14.29 41.98 -0.89
N SER A 124 13.30 42.30 -1.70
CA SER A 124 13.48 43.09 -2.92
C SER A 124 12.49 44.25 -3.00
N ILE A 125 12.82 45.27 -3.79
CA ILE A 125 11.90 46.37 -4.10
C ILE A 125 11.70 46.43 -5.62
N SER A 126 10.43 46.49 -6.05
CA SER A 126 10.03 46.77 -7.42
C SER A 126 9.02 47.92 -7.43
N GLY A 127 9.44 49.08 -7.96
CA GLY A 127 8.64 50.30 -7.91
C GLY A 127 8.37 50.74 -6.46
N THR A 128 7.10 50.70 -6.04
CA THR A 128 6.67 51.06 -4.67
C THR A 128 6.34 49.85 -3.81
N ASN A 129 6.65 48.63 -4.24
CA ASN A 129 6.35 47.42 -3.50
C ASN A 129 7.64 46.76 -3.02
N ALA A 130 7.69 46.44 -1.73
CA ALA A 130 8.71 45.56 -1.17
C ALA A 130 8.15 44.14 -1.09
N THR A 131 8.96 43.14 -1.42
CA THR A 131 8.61 41.72 -1.37
C THR A 131 9.60 40.97 -0.48
N LEU A 132 9.09 40.20 0.48
CA LEU A 132 9.84 39.23 1.27
C LEU A 132 9.56 37.84 0.70
N THR A 133 10.61 37.05 0.51
CA THR A 133 10.53 35.67 0.04
C THR A 133 11.42 34.79 0.91
N GLN A 134 10.84 33.79 1.56
CA GLN A 134 11.58 32.78 2.32
C GLN A 134 11.98 31.60 1.44
N ILE A 135 13.17 31.04 1.69
CA ILE A 135 13.80 29.97 0.91
C ILE A 135 14.25 28.80 1.80
N LEU A 136 14.72 29.07 3.02
CA LEU A 136 15.04 28.05 4.02
C LEU A 136 14.16 28.22 5.26
N ALA A 137 13.83 27.10 5.90
CA ALA A 137 13.22 27.07 7.23
C ALA A 137 14.15 27.73 8.27
N LEU A 138 13.56 28.46 9.21
CA LEU A 138 14.27 29.19 10.26
C LEU A 138 14.09 28.51 11.62
N ASP A 139 15.04 28.74 12.54
CA ASP A 139 14.94 28.23 13.91
C ASP A 139 13.93 29.07 14.72
N HIS A 140 12.82 28.47 15.14
CA HIS A 140 11.80 29.11 15.98
C HIS A 140 11.98 28.82 17.48
N PRO A 141 11.59 29.76 18.36
CA PRO A 141 11.85 29.65 19.79
C PRO A 141 10.96 28.64 20.55
N ASN A 142 9.79 28.26 20.03
CA ASN A 142 8.82 27.42 20.72
C ASN A 142 8.43 26.15 19.95
N VAL A 143 9.19 25.08 20.23
CA VAL A 143 9.06 23.70 19.70
C VAL A 143 7.77 22.93 20.07
N GLY A 144 6.66 23.63 20.25
CA GLY A 144 5.36 23.00 20.46
C GLY A 144 4.19 23.91 20.09
N ASN A 145 4.47 24.99 19.36
CA ASN A 145 3.47 25.85 18.79
C ASN A 145 3.62 25.81 17.27
N PRO A 146 2.79 25.06 16.54
CA PRO A 146 2.88 24.87 15.10
C PRO A 146 2.43 26.10 14.29
N ASN A 147 2.48 27.28 14.88
CA ASN A 147 2.28 28.58 14.24
C ASN A 147 3.12 29.61 15.04
N ASP A 148 4.41 29.33 15.18
CA ASP A 148 5.33 30.19 15.94
C ASP A 148 5.81 31.36 15.09
N LEU A 149 5.93 32.53 15.70
CA LEU A 149 6.29 33.76 14.99
C LEU A 149 7.74 34.15 15.29
N LEU A 150 8.57 34.16 14.26
CA LEU A 150 9.90 34.73 14.26
C LEU A 150 9.92 36.08 13.54
N THR A 151 10.52 37.11 14.14
CA THR A 151 10.52 38.48 13.57
C THR A 151 11.92 39.07 13.48
N LEU A 152 12.25 39.60 12.30
CA LEU A 152 13.42 40.44 12.06
C LEU A 152 12.97 41.90 11.88
N SER A 153 13.29 42.73 12.87
CA SER A 153 13.02 44.18 12.84
C SER A 153 14.32 44.98 12.94
N ASP A 154 14.26 46.25 12.53
CA ASP A 154 15.36 47.23 12.70
C ASP A 154 16.70 46.87 12.03
N LYS A 155 16.67 46.04 10.98
CA LYS A 155 17.86 45.68 10.19
C LYS A 155 17.84 46.23 8.77
N VAL A 156 16.67 46.22 8.13
CA VAL A 156 16.47 46.65 6.74
C VAL A 156 15.60 47.89 6.71
N TYR A 157 16.12 48.96 6.12
CA TYR A 157 15.43 50.24 5.95
C TYR A 157 15.25 50.54 4.47
N VAL A 158 14.38 51.50 4.16
CA VAL A 158 14.20 51.99 2.80
C VAL A 158 14.77 53.40 2.71
N THR A 159 15.64 53.68 1.74
CA THR A 159 16.01 55.04 1.35
C THR A 159 15.29 55.41 0.05
N ALA A 160 14.51 56.48 0.09
CA ALA A 160 13.90 57.08 -1.09
C ALA A 160 14.79 58.20 -1.62
N THR A 161 15.05 58.22 -2.93
CA THR A 161 15.77 59.28 -3.63
C THR A 161 14.85 59.91 -4.67
N ALA A 162 14.49 61.16 -4.43
CA ALA A 162 13.74 62.01 -5.33
C ALA A 162 14.69 62.69 -6.31
N THR A 163 14.33 62.71 -7.59
CA THR A 163 15.04 63.44 -8.66
C THR A 163 14.05 64.35 -9.38
N ASP A 164 14.38 65.61 -9.60
CA ASP A 164 13.56 66.56 -10.36
C ASP A 164 13.99 66.65 -11.84
N GLY A 165 13.49 67.65 -12.57
CA GLY A 165 13.57 67.74 -14.03
C GLY A 165 14.98 67.99 -14.58
N ASP A 166 15.86 68.58 -13.77
CA ASP A 166 17.23 68.93 -14.13
C ASP A 166 18.30 68.12 -13.37
N LEU A 167 17.84 67.08 -12.66
CA LEU A 167 18.63 66.02 -12.00
C LEU A 167 19.19 66.38 -10.62
N ASP A 168 18.66 67.40 -9.96
CA ASP A 168 18.90 67.58 -8.52
C ASP A 168 18.28 66.42 -7.73
N THR A 169 18.91 66.06 -6.61
CA THR A 169 18.47 64.90 -5.81
C THR A 169 18.34 65.22 -4.33
N ALA A 170 17.35 64.59 -3.71
CA ALA A 170 17.16 64.60 -2.26
C ALA A 170 16.80 63.20 -1.79
N SER A 171 17.38 62.78 -0.66
CA SER A 171 17.16 61.45 -0.12
C SER A 171 16.72 61.47 1.33
N ALA A 172 15.90 60.50 1.72
CA ALA A 172 15.53 60.25 3.10
C ALA A 172 15.42 58.75 3.36
N THR A 173 15.89 58.30 4.53
CA THR A 173 15.72 56.92 5.00
C THR A 173 14.47 56.84 5.88
N SER A 174 13.73 55.74 5.77
CA SER A 174 12.52 55.47 6.54
C SER A 174 12.76 55.61 8.04
N ALA A 175 11.74 56.09 8.77
CA ALA A 175 11.86 56.32 10.23
C ALA A 175 11.94 55.01 11.03
N SER A 176 11.41 53.92 10.47
CA SER A 176 11.41 52.58 11.04
C SER A 176 11.97 51.60 10.01
N GLY A 177 12.56 50.50 10.49
CA GLY A 177 12.91 49.37 9.62
C GLY A 177 11.66 48.65 9.12
N LEU A 178 11.84 47.86 8.07
CA LEU A 178 10.85 46.86 7.67
C LEU A 178 10.73 45.81 8.78
N ALA A 179 9.50 45.41 9.11
CA ALA A 179 9.23 44.29 10.00
C ALA A 179 9.05 43.03 9.15
N LEU A 180 10.01 42.13 9.17
CA LEU A 180 9.96 40.87 8.44
C LEU A 180 9.53 39.77 9.41
N GLN A 181 8.45 39.08 9.09
CA GLN A 181 7.82 38.06 9.92
C GLN A 181 7.88 36.72 9.19
N PHE A 182 8.31 35.68 9.90
CA PHE A 182 8.42 34.32 9.43
C PHE A 182 7.58 33.47 10.38
N TYR A 183 6.51 32.87 9.87
CA TYR A 183 5.65 31.95 10.60
C TYR A 183 6.14 30.52 10.36
N ASP A 184 6.13 29.72 11.41
CA ASP A 184 6.45 28.29 11.38
C ASP A 184 5.14 27.50 11.48
N ASP A 185 4.72 26.89 10.37
CA ASP A 185 3.63 25.93 10.35
C ASP A 185 4.18 24.53 10.67
N GLY A 186 4.15 24.19 11.96
CA GLY A 186 4.56 22.86 12.42
C GLY A 186 3.80 21.72 11.72
N PRO A 187 4.25 20.47 11.90
CA PRO A 187 3.86 19.37 11.04
C PRO A 187 2.40 18.99 11.28
N GLN A 188 1.69 18.63 10.21
CA GLN A 188 0.29 18.19 10.29
C GLN A 188 0.07 16.82 9.64
N PHE A 189 -0.80 16.01 10.25
CA PHE A 189 -1.34 14.82 9.58
C PHE A 189 -2.55 15.23 8.73
N GLY A 190 -2.53 14.82 7.47
CA GLY A 190 -3.65 14.92 6.55
C GLY A 190 -4.64 13.77 6.71
N THR A 191 -5.25 13.34 5.61
CA THR A 191 -6.22 12.22 5.65
C THR A 191 -5.52 10.92 6.03
N VAL A 192 -6.09 10.22 7.01
CA VAL A 192 -5.62 8.92 7.47
C VAL A 192 -6.50 7.84 6.86
N THR A 193 -5.91 6.88 6.15
CA THR A 193 -6.61 5.66 5.72
C THR A 193 -6.46 4.56 6.77
N ASN A 194 -7.57 3.91 7.13
CA ASN A 194 -7.57 2.75 8.02
C ASN A 194 -7.03 1.50 7.32
N ALA A 195 -6.44 0.59 8.10
CA ALA A 195 -5.84 -0.63 7.59
C ALA A 195 -6.80 -1.81 7.76
N TYR A 196 -6.95 -2.63 6.72
CA TYR A 196 -7.74 -3.85 6.74
C TYR A 196 -6.85 -5.08 6.55
N VAL A 197 -6.64 -5.86 7.60
CA VAL A 197 -5.83 -7.09 7.49
C VAL A 197 -6.73 -8.21 7.04
N SER A 198 -6.70 -8.54 5.76
CA SER A 198 -7.29 -9.78 5.33
C SER A 198 -6.43 -10.95 5.76
N ASN A 199 -7.10 -11.99 6.20
CA ASN A 199 -6.44 -13.24 6.42
C ASN A 199 -6.33 -13.93 5.06
N GLU A 200 -5.18 -13.79 4.39
CA GLU A 200 -4.56 -14.76 3.46
C GLU A 200 -3.63 -14.12 2.41
N VAL A 201 -3.48 -12.79 2.38
CA VAL A 201 -2.49 -12.12 1.51
C VAL A 201 -1.61 -11.17 2.31
N GLY A 202 -0.32 -11.16 2.00
CA GLY A 202 0.73 -10.41 2.71
C GLY A 202 0.58 -8.90 2.75
N ASP A 203 1.53 -8.27 3.44
CA ASP A 203 1.80 -6.83 3.63
C ASP A 203 0.73 -5.87 3.09
N LEU A 204 -0.23 -5.51 3.95
CA LEU A 204 -1.20 -4.48 3.59
C LEU A 204 -0.57 -3.09 3.75
N LYS A 205 -0.55 -2.33 2.66
CA LYS A 205 -0.02 -0.96 2.62
C LYS A 205 -1.13 0.07 2.79
N GLY A 206 -0.95 1.01 3.71
CA GLY A 206 -1.80 2.20 3.83
C GLY A 206 -1.00 3.50 3.75
N VAL A 207 -1.71 4.63 3.65
CA VAL A 207 -1.09 5.95 3.52
C VAL A 207 -1.56 6.86 4.65
N LEU A 208 -0.61 7.32 5.45
CA LEU A 208 -0.76 8.47 6.34
C LEU A 208 -0.23 9.68 5.59
N GLN A 209 -1.13 10.54 5.11
CA GLN A 209 -0.68 11.80 4.54
C GLN A 209 -0.07 12.63 5.67
N TYR A 210 1.20 13.02 5.51
CA TYR A 210 1.94 13.81 6.48
C TYR A 210 2.57 15.00 5.75
N ASP A 211 2.13 16.20 6.12
CA ASP A 211 2.69 17.43 5.59
C ASP A 211 3.74 17.91 6.59
N THR A 212 5.00 17.91 6.12
CA THR A 212 6.20 18.06 6.94
C THR A 212 6.64 19.50 7.15
N GLY A 213 5.90 20.50 6.67
CA GLY A 213 6.45 21.85 6.48
C GLY A 213 7.66 21.86 5.52
N ALA A 214 8.38 22.99 5.46
CA ALA A 214 9.53 23.20 4.56
C ALA A 214 10.84 22.52 5.01
N ASP A 215 10.94 22.07 6.26
CA ASP A 215 12.15 21.46 6.85
C ASP A 215 12.18 19.92 6.75
N GLY A 216 11.05 19.29 6.41
CA GLY A 216 10.97 17.88 6.03
C GLY A 216 10.70 16.92 7.21
N LEU A 217 10.38 15.66 6.90
CA LEU A 217 10.08 14.66 7.95
C LEU A 217 11.34 14.31 8.74
N GLY A 218 11.36 14.63 10.04
CA GLY A 218 12.43 14.25 10.96
C GLY A 218 12.30 12.80 11.45
N SER A 219 11.12 12.39 11.92
CA SER A 219 10.86 11.01 12.35
C SER A 219 9.37 10.66 12.44
N LEU A 220 9.05 9.38 12.25
CA LEU A 220 7.72 8.82 12.50
C LEU A 220 7.79 7.66 13.50
N THR A 221 6.95 7.71 14.53
CA THR A 221 7.00 6.78 15.67
C THR A 221 5.62 6.27 16.08
N ILE A 222 5.53 4.98 16.41
CA ILE A 222 4.35 4.40 17.05
C ILE A 222 4.41 4.74 18.54
N SER A 223 3.47 5.55 19.00
CA SER A 223 3.36 5.99 20.39
C SER A 223 2.57 5.00 21.26
N GLY A 224 1.78 4.11 20.65
CA GLY A 224 1.17 2.96 21.33
C GLY A 224 0.12 2.22 20.51
N ILE A 225 -0.28 1.02 20.96
CA ILE A 225 -1.41 0.25 20.42
C ILE A 225 -2.47 0.10 21.52
N THR A 226 -3.72 0.43 21.21
CA THR A 226 -4.87 0.34 22.12
C THR A 226 -5.95 -0.57 21.56
N SER A 227 -6.92 -0.95 22.39
CA SER A 227 -8.07 -1.79 22.01
C SER A 227 -7.74 -3.23 21.60
N LEU A 228 -6.55 -3.74 21.92
CA LEU A 228 -6.17 -5.13 21.67
C LEU A 228 -7.15 -6.13 22.34
N PRO A 229 -7.36 -7.31 21.74
CA PRO A 229 -8.09 -8.40 22.38
C PRO A 229 -7.50 -8.76 23.75
N THR A 230 -8.34 -9.25 24.66
CA THR A 230 -7.94 -9.59 26.04
C THR A 230 -6.76 -10.57 26.05
N ASP A 231 -5.77 -10.29 26.89
CA ASP A 231 -4.53 -11.07 27.10
C ASP A 231 -3.52 -11.07 25.93
N TRP A 232 -3.73 -10.25 24.90
CA TRP A 232 -2.73 -10.01 23.86
C TRP A 232 -1.67 -9.02 24.34
N THR A 233 -0.45 -9.15 23.81
CA THR A 233 0.68 -8.30 24.21
C THR A 233 1.40 -7.71 23.00
N THR A 234 2.17 -6.65 23.22
CA THR A 234 2.97 -6.01 22.17
C THR A 234 4.44 -5.89 22.59
N SER A 235 5.34 -5.84 21.61
CA SER A 235 6.73 -5.45 21.84
C SER A 235 7.16 -4.38 20.84
N ALA A 236 7.78 -3.31 21.31
CA ALA A 236 8.27 -2.24 20.45
C ALA A 236 9.58 -2.64 19.76
N ALA A 237 9.60 -2.63 18.43
CA ALA A 237 10.80 -2.79 17.63
C ALA A 237 11.16 -1.42 17.01
N GLY A 238 12.13 -0.73 17.62
CA GLY A 238 12.79 0.43 16.98
C GLY A 238 11.98 1.73 16.86
N GLY A 239 10.80 1.85 17.48
CA GLY A 239 10.01 3.09 17.50
C GLY A 239 9.11 3.29 16.28
N SER A 240 9.48 2.78 15.11
CA SER A 240 8.65 2.79 13.89
C SER A 240 7.97 1.44 13.61
N SER A 241 8.20 0.41 14.44
CA SER A 241 7.51 -0.87 14.31
C SER A 241 7.08 -1.47 15.65
N VAL A 242 5.97 -2.21 15.64
CA VAL A 242 5.44 -2.91 16.82
C VAL A 242 4.98 -4.32 16.42
N ASN A 243 5.47 -5.30 17.16
CA ASN A 243 5.02 -6.69 17.04
C ASN A 243 3.85 -6.94 18.00
N ILE A 244 2.87 -7.72 17.54
CA ILE A 244 1.66 -8.08 18.26
C ILE A 244 1.67 -9.59 18.50
N PHE A 245 1.44 -10.01 19.75
CA PHE A 245 1.50 -11.39 20.20
C PHE A 245 0.17 -11.87 20.77
N ALA A 246 -0.18 -13.11 20.45
CA ALA A 246 -1.27 -13.84 21.07
C ALA A 246 -0.97 -14.20 22.55
N PRO A 247 -1.99 -14.63 23.33
CA PRO A 247 -1.82 -14.96 24.76
C PRO A 247 -0.83 -16.10 25.03
N ASP A 248 -0.55 -16.95 24.05
CA ASP A 248 0.42 -18.04 24.13
C ASP A 248 1.87 -17.61 23.83
N GLY A 249 2.08 -16.34 23.48
CA GLY A 249 3.39 -15.76 23.16
C GLY A 249 3.79 -15.88 21.69
N THR A 250 2.90 -16.35 20.80
CA THR A 250 3.14 -16.40 19.36
C THR A 250 3.00 -15.00 18.76
N GLN A 251 3.97 -14.57 17.95
CA GLN A 251 3.88 -13.31 17.19
C GLN A 251 2.94 -13.51 16.01
N ILE A 252 1.86 -12.72 15.94
CA ILE A 252 0.85 -12.85 14.88
C ILE A 252 1.00 -11.74 13.83
N PHE A 253 1.36 -10.52 14.22
CA PHE A 253 1.52 -9.39 13.30
C PHE A 253 2.71 -8.50 13.66
N THR A 254 3.18 -7.75 12.66
CA THR A 254 4.06 -6.58 12.80
C THR A 254 3.40 -5.40 12.08
N VAL A 255 3.27 -4.27 12.76
CA VAL A 255 2.95 -2.98 12.13
C VAL A 255 4.26 -2.22 11.93
N GLN A 256 4.54 -1.78 10.71
CA GLN A 256 5.76 -1.05 10.33
C GLN A 256 5.38 0.28 9.69
N LEU A 257 5.95 1.38 10.18
CA LEU A 257 5.81 2.71 9.57
C LEU A 257 7.03 3.02 8.70
N HIS A 258 6.80 3.74 7.61
CA HIS A 258 7.81 4.25 6.69
C HIS A 258 7.89 5.79 6.74
N LEU A 259 9.05 6.32 6.34
CA LEU A 259 9.32 7.77 6.34
C LEU A 259 8.59 8.53 5.21
N ASP A 260 7.99 7.83 4.26
CA ASP A 260 7.14 8.45 3.24
C ASP A 260 5.67 8.58 3.69
N GLY A 261 5.37 8.27 4.95
CA GLY A 261 4.01 8.26 5.51
C GLY A 261 3.25 6.98 5.21
N THR A 262 3.82 6.04 4.45
CA THR A 262 3.19 4.72 4.26
C THR A 262 3.39 3.86 5.50
N TYR A 263 2.55 2.83 5.64
CA TYR A 263 2.72 1.82 6.66
C TYR A 263 2.36 0.44 6.10
N ASP A 264 3.00 -0.59 6.64
CA ASP A 264 2.71 -1.99 6.34
C ASP A 264 2.15 -2.70 7.59
N VAL A 265 1.15 -3.55 7.39
CA VAL A 265 0.75 -4.56 8.37
C VAL A 265 1.11 -5.95 7.84
N ILE A 266 2.06 -6.60 8.52
CA ILE A 266 2.72 -7.83 8.08
C ILE A 266 2.28 -8.98 9.00
N GLN A 267 1.67 -10.03 8.45
CA GLN A 267 1.37 -11.24 9.21
C GLN A 267 2.65 -12.06 9.48
N SER A 268 2.88 -12.43 10.74
CA SER A 268 4.10 -13.15 11.19
C SER A 268 3.87 -14.63 11.51
N ALA A 269 2.67 -15.06 11.90
CA ALA A 269 2.32 -16.47 12.12
C ALA A 269 0.80 -16.73 12.12
N VAL A 270 0.38 -17.96 11.80
CA VAL A 270 -1.02 -18.43 11.85
C VAL A 270 -1.30 -19.12 13.22
N ARG A 271 -2.48 -18.89 13.81
CA ARG A 271 -2.85 -19.44 15.13
C ARG A 271 -3.23 -20.93 15.03
N PRO A 272 -2.86 -21.81 15.98
CA PRO A 272 -3.34 -23.21 16.00
C PRO A 272 -4.87 -23.24 16.22
N GLY A 273 -5.63 -23.83 15.31
CA GLY A 273 -7.09 -23.69 15.24
C GLY A 273 -7.90 -24.91 15.68
N THR A 274 -9.20 -24.91 15.32
CA THR A 274 -10.19 -25.86 15.84
C THR A 274 -9.88 -27.31 15.47
N SER A 275 -10.25 -28.24 16.37
CA SER A 275 -9.98 -29.65 16.17
C SER A 275 -11.18 -30.36 15.55
N THR A 276 -10.99 -30.88 14.34
CA THR A 276 -11.97 -31.72 13.65
C THR A 276 -11.59 -33.18 13.80
N THR A 277 -12.60 -34.06 13.90
CA THR A 277 -12.41 -35.50 14.06
C THR A 277 -13.20 -36.25 13.01
N ILE A 278 -12.52 -37.06 12.21
CA ILE A 278 -13.10 -37.98 11.22
C ILE A 278 -13.06 -39.40 11.79
N ASP A 279 -14.23 -40.03 11.85
CA ASP A 279 -14.36 -41.45 12.14
C ASP A 279 -14.05 -42.28 10.88
N LEU A 280 -12.83 -42.81 10.80
CA LEU A 280 -12.34 -43.55 9.64
C LEU A 280 -13.03 -44.93 9.50
N ALA A 281 -13.50 -45.50 10.60
CA ALA A 281 -14.07 -46.85 10.62
C ALA A 281 -15.46 -46.93 9.95
N THR A 282 -16.23 -45.83 9.97
CA THR A 282 -17.58 -45.77 9.41
C THR A 282 -17.64 -45.16 8.01
N SER A 283 -16.66 -44.32 7.66
CA SER A 283 -16.65 -43.56 6.39
C SER A 283 -16.03 -44.27 5.18
N ILE A 284 -15.29 -45.38 5.36
CA ILE A 284 -14.58 -46.11 4.28
C ILE A 284 -15.12 -47.54 4.13
N ALA A 285 -16.40 -47.69 3.78
CA ALA A 285 -17.02 -49.00 3.61
C ALA A 285 -17.01 -49.46 2.13
N ASN A 286 -16.23 -50.52 1.84
CA ASN A 286 -16.25 -51.32 0.60
C ASN A 286 -16.00 -50.57 -0.73
N SER A 287 -14.76 -50.15 -1.01
CA SER A 287 -14.39 -49.67 -2.36
C SER A 287 -13.00 -50.17 -2.77
N PRO A 288 -12.79 -50.62 -4.03
CA PRO A 288 -11.45 -50.93 -4.53
C PRO A 288 -10.61 -49.66 -4.68
N THR A 289 -9.29 -49.81 -4.65
CA THR A 289 -8.24 -48.77 -4.86
C THR A 289 -8.75 -47.48 -5.51
N GLY A 290 -8.65 -46.37 -4.78
CA GLY A 290 -9.04 -45.04 -5.26
C GLY A 290 -8.73 -43.97 -4.22
N ASN A 291 -8.91 -42.72 -4.61
CA ASN A 291 -8.83 -41.58 -3.69
C ASN A 291 -10.16 -41.49 -2.93
N TYR A 292 -10.08 -41.28 -1.62
CA TYR A 292 -11.24 -41.09 -0.76
C TYR A 292 -11.27 -39.64 -0.28
N ASP A 293 -12.29 -38.91 -0.69
CA ASP A 293 -12.48 -37.52 -0.29
C ASP A 293 -13.53 -37.44 0.83
N PHE A 294 -13.12 -36.92 1.98
CA PHE A 294 -14.00 -36.69 3.14
C PHE A 294 -14.45 -35.22 3.23
N GLY A 295 -14.27 -34.43 2.18
CA GLY A 295 -14.55 -33.00 2.10
C GLY A 295 -13.48 -32.13 2.76
N VAL A 296 -12.75 -32.67 3.74
CA VAL A 296 -11.75 -31.94 4.54
C VAL A 296 -10.38 -32.66 4.61
N VAL A 297 -10.30 -33.89 4.09
CA VAL A 297 -9.06 -34.67 3.95
C VAL A 297 -9.25 -35.61 2.76
N GLN A 298 -8.25 -35.71 1.89
CA GLN A 298 -8.20 -36.72 0.84
C GLN A 298 -7.22 -37.83 1.22
N LEU A 299 -7.66 -39.10 1.19
CA LEU A 299 -6.79 -40.25 1.42
C LEU A 299 -6.50 -40.98 0.11
N THR A 300 -5.21 -41.18 -0.18
CA THR A 300 -4.71 -41.89 -1.37
C THR A 300 -3.82 -43.06 -0.96
N ALA A 301 -4.16 -44.27 -1.38
CA ALA A 301 -3.29 -45.43 -1.22
C ALA A 301 -2.17 -45.39 -2.27
N LEU A 302 -0.90 -45.60 -1.87
CA LEU A 302 0.26 -45.42 -2.76
C LEU A 302 0.93 -46.75 -3.17
N THR A 303 1.09 -47.72 -2.27
CA THR A 303 1.64 -49.07 -2.57
C THR A 303 1.02 -50.16 -1.69
N ASP A 304 0.79 -51.36 -2.27
CA ASP A 304 0.29 -52.60 -1.62
C ASP A 304 1.10 -53.80 -2.14
N ASP A 305 1.73 -54.59 -1.25
CA ASP A 305 2.32 -55.90 -1.61
C ASP A 305 1.35 -57.04 -1.30
N THR A 306 0.45 -57.30 -2.24
CA THR A 306 -0.12 -58.65 -2.36
C THR A 306 0.53 -59.42 -3.48
N GLY A 307 1.63 -60.10 -3.15
CA GLY A 307 2.19 -61.26 -3.87
C GLY A 307 1.23 -62.46 -4.06
N SER A 308 -0.09 -62.29 -4.05
CA SER A 308 -1.06 -63.27 -4.54
C SER A 308 -2.34 -62.57 -5.04
N ALA A 309 -2.55 -62.67 -6.35
CA ALA A 309 -3.77 -62.36 -7.11
C ALA A 309 -4.91 -61.63 -6.36
N ALA A 310 -4.94 -60.30 -6.52
CA ALA A 310 -6.13 -59.46 -6.65
C ALA A 310 -7.35 -59.87 -5.80
N THR A 311 -7.37 -59.50 -4.51
CA THR A 311 -8.61 -59.19 -3.71
C THR A 311 -8.32 -58.70 -2.27
N ALA A 312 -7.17 -58.07 -2.01
CA ALA A 312 -6.90 -57.44 -0.72
C ALA A 312 -7.23 -55.94 -0.80
N ASN A 313 -8.39 -55.55 -0.28
CA ASN A 313 -8.96 -54.20 -0.41
C ASN A 313 -8.78 -53.41 0.91
N PHE A 314 -8.83 -52.07 0.89
CA PHE A 314 -9.15 -51.26 2.09
C PHE A 314 -10.51 -51.71 2.65
N ASN A 315 -10.52 -52.68 3.58
CA ASN A 315 -11.71 -53.31 4.11
C ASN A 315 -11.71 -53.16 5.63
N ALA A 316 -12.73 -52.50 6.19
CA ALA A 316 -13.07 -52.71 7.59
C ALA A 316 -13.39 -54.19 7.81
N TYR A 317 -12.66 -54.88 8.69
CA TYR A 317 -12.98 -56.26 9.07
C TYR A 317 -13.52 -56.28 10.50
N THR A 318 -14.63 -56.96 10.71
CA THR A 318 -15.09 -57.33 12.05
C THR A 318 -14.39 -58.63 12.43
N ASP A 319 -13.35 -58.56 13.26
CA ASP A 319 -12.95 -59.75 14.00
C ASP A 319 -13.96 -59.98 15.14
N ASN A 320 -14.70 -61.07 15.03
CA ASN A 320 -15.71 -61.46 16.00
C ASN A 320 -15.09 -62.23 17.19
N SER A 321 -13.77 -62.39 17.22
CA SER A 321 -13.06 -63.13 18.27
C SER A 321 -12.64 -62.27 19.48
N GLU A 322 -12.74 -60.94 19.39
CA GLU A 322 -12.33 -59.97 20.42
C GLU A 322 -13.50 -59.06 20.89
N PRO A 323 -13.58 -58.69 22.18
CA PRO A 323 -14.70 -57.91 22.71
C PRO A 323 -14.61 -56.42 22.30
N GLY A 324 -15.46 -55.99 21.37
CA GLY A 324 -15.58 -54.58 20.95
C GLY A 324 -15.52 -54.34 19.44
N GLY A 325 -15.45 -55.42 18.65
CA GLY A 325 -15.18 -55.44 17.21
C GLY A 325 -15.71 -54.25 16.41
N HIS A 326 -14.79 -53.34 16.06
CA HIS A 326 -14.76 -52.48 14.87
C HIS A 326 -13.32 -51.93 14.76
N ALA A 327 -12.49 -52.48 13.89
CA ALA A 327 -11.15 -51.96 13.62
C ALA A 327 -10.90 -51.90 12.09
N PHE A 328 -10.21 -50.85 11.66
CA PHE A 328 -9.83 -50.58 10.27
C PHE A 328 -8.43 -51.15 10.02
N GLY A 329 -8.30 -52.04 9.03
CA GLY A 329 -7.02 -52.54 8.52
C GLY A 329 -7.04 -52.59 6.99
N LEU A 330 -5.91 -52.26 6.37
CA LEU A 330 -5.75 -52.28 4.92
C LEU A 330 -5.54 -53.73 4.45
N GLY A 331 -6.55 -54.37 3.83
CA GLY A 331 -6.40 -55.51 2.90
C GLY A 331 -5.74 -56.82 3.34
N ASN A 332 -5.00 -56.86 4.44
CA ASN A 332 -4.25 -57.96 5.01
C ASN A 332 -4.10 -57.61 6.51
N PRO A 333 -3.93 -58.55 7.46
CA PRO A 333 -3.85 -58.22 8.87
C PRO A 333 -2.53 -57.52 9.27
N THR A 334 -1.78 -56.94 8.33
CA THR A 334 -0.41 -56.39 8.48
C THR A 334 -0.21 -55.16 7.60
N PHE A 335 0.08 -53.99 8.20
CA PHE A 335 0.63 -52.80 7.53
C PHE A 335 2.15 -52.88 7.65
N ASP A 336 2.83 -53.37 6.61
CA ASP A 336 4.26 -53.70 6.63
C ASP A 336 5.14 -52.68 5.91
N VAL A 337 6.44 -52.97 5.78
CA VAL A 337 7.45 -52.05 5.21
C VAL A 337 7.22 -51.67 3.74
N SER A 338 6.30 -52.34 3.06
CA SER A 338 5.97 -52.13 1.65
C SER A 338 4.68 -51.33 1.46
N ASP A 339 3.95 -51.08 2.55
CA ASP A 339 2.66 -50.39 2.52
C ASP A 339 2.84 -48.89 2.77
N SER A 340 2.11 -48.10 1.97
CA SER A 340 2.06 -46.65 2.17
C SER A 340 0.71 -46.05 1.80
N PHE A 341 0.29 -45.07 2.59
CA PHE A 341 -0.86 -44.23 2.27
C PHE A 341 -0.55 -42.77 2.56
N LYS A 342 -1.14 -41.90 1.74
CA LYS A 342 -1.01 -40.44 1.80
C LYS A 342 -2.33 -39.83 2.23
N MET A 343 -2.23 -38.85 3.11
CA MET A 343 -3.30 -37.92 3.45
C MET A 343 -2.93 -36.57 2.84
N ASP A 344 -3.85 -36.01 2.06
CA ASP A 344 -3.79 -34.66 1.51
C ASP A 344 -4.82 -33.81 2.26
N PHE A 345 -4.39 -32.63 2.71
CA PHE A 345 -5.18 -31.71 3.52
C PHE A 345 -5.47 -30.46 2.67
N PRO A 346 -6.74 -30.05 2.51
CA PRO A 346 -7.12 -28.90 1.70
C PRO A 346 -6.66 -27.58 2.32
N SER A 347 -6.44 -27.54 3.64
CA SER A 347 -5.85 -26.40 4.35
C SER A 347 -4.64 -26.84 5.19
N ALA A 348 -3.75 -25.88 5.47
CA ALA A 348 -2.50 -26.12 6.17
C ALA A 348 -2.73 -26.50 7.65
N LEU A 349 -2.31 -27.71 8.05
CA LEU A 349 -2.47 -28.21 9.42
C LEU A 349 -1.31 -27.80 10.32
N SER A 350 -1.62 -27.52 11.59
CA SER A 350 -0.61 -27.31 12.66
C SER A 350 -0.24 -28.60 13.39
N ASN A 351 -1.12 -29.60 13.38
CA ASN A 351 -0.87 -30.95 13.89
C ASN A 351 -1.97 -31.92 13.46
N PHE A 352 -1.67 -33.21 13.55
CA PHE A 352 -2.67 -34.28 13.47
C PHE A 352 -2.34 -35.45 14.40
N SER A 353 -3.38 -36.18 14.77
CA SER A 353 -3.34 -37.38 15.60
C SER A 353 -4.20 -38.48 14.98
N LEU A 354 -3.59 -39.63 14.74
CA LEU A 354 -4.28 -40.85 14.35
C LEU A 354 -4.46 -41.73 15.57
N LYS A 355 -5.70 -42.04 15.94
CA LYS A 355 -5.99 -42.98 17.01
C LYS A 355 -5.63 -44.39 16.54
N ILE A 356 -4.77 -45.05 17.31
CA ILE A 356 -4.39 -46.43 17.09
C ILE A 356 -5.41 -47.32 17.80
N ALA A 357 -6.04 -48.21 17.04
CA ALA A 357 -7.04 -49.15 17.54
C ALA A 357 -6.40 -50.40 18.14
N ASP A 358 -5.33 -50.90 17.52
CA ASP A 358 -4.59 -52.09 17.98
C ASP A 358 -3.14 -52.09 17.44
N VAL A 359 -2.24 -52.73 18.18
CA VAL A 359 -0.82 -52.93 17.84
C VAL A 359 -0.34 -54.33 18.29
N ASP A 360 0.02 -55.20 17.34
CA ASP A 360 0.47 -56.56 17.66
C ASP A 360 1.87 -56.61 18.31
N ASN A 361 2.81 -55.71 17.97
CA ASN A 361 4.19 -55.65 18.49
C ASN A 361 4.83 -54.25 18.42
N LYS A 362 5.93 -54.02 19.15
CA LYS A 362 6.65 -52.73 19.16
C LYS A 362 7.33 -52.44 17.82
N GLY A 363 7.18 -51.21 17.33
CA GLY A 363 7.62 -50.81 15.99
C GLY A 363 7.94 -49.34 15.81
N VAL A 364 8.35 -48.94 14.60
CA VAL A 364 8.57 -47.54 14.22
C VAL A 364 7.81 -47.23 12.94
N ILE A 365 6.96 -46.20 12.94
CA ILE A 365 6.30 -45.70 11.73
C ILE A 365 7.09 -44.51 11.19
N SER A 366 7.31 -44.49 9.88
CA SER A 366 7.83 -43.30 9.19
C SER A 366 6.67 -42.43 8.73
N VAL A 367 6.67 -41.17 9.16
CA VAL A 367 5.68 -40.18 8.77
C VAL A 367 6.38 -39.08 7.98
N THR A 368 6.23 -39.09 6.66
CA THR A 368 6.75 -38.04 5.78
C THR A 368 5.69 -36.96 5.63
N VAL A 369 5.92 -35.81 6.24
CA VAL A 369 5.06 -34.61 6.15
C VAL A 369 5.60 -33.64 5.10
N SER A 370 4.72 -32.93 4.41
CA SER A 370 5.03 -31.93 3.39
C SER A 370 4.15 -30.69 3.57
N ASP A 371 4.70 -29.50 3.33
CA ASP A 371 3.97 -28.22 3.25
C ASP A 371 3.58 -27.86 1.79
N GLY A 372 3.88 -28.74 0.83
CA GLY A 372 3.65 -28.54 -0.60
C GLY A 372 4.91 -28.10 -1.35
N ILE A 373 5.94 -27.64 -0.65
CA ILE A 373 7.22 -27.17 -1.19
C ILE A 373 8.38 -28.01 -0.62
N THR A 374 8.38 -28.22 0.69
CA THR A 374 9.40 -28.90 1.49
C THR A 374 8.80 -30.11 2.18
N SER A 375 9.57 -31.20 2.31
CA SER A 375 9.14 -32.40 3.03
C SER A 375 10.16 -32.89 4.05
N ALA A 376 9.67 -33.46 5.15
CA ALA A 376 10.50 -34.02 6.20
C ALA A 376 9.92 -35.34 6.72
N THR A 377 10.79 -36.28 7.08
CA THR A 377 10.39 -37.59 7.62
C THR A 377 10.60 -37.65 9.12
N ILE A 378 9.53 -37.93 9.85
CA ILE A 378 9.48 -38.00 11.32
C ILE A 378 9.23 -39.45 11.72
N LEU A 379 10.14 -40.01 12.51
CA LEU A 379 10.04 -41.38 13.00
C LEU A 379 9.29 -41.42 14.34
N LYS A 380 8.25 -42.26 14.43
CA LYS A 380 7.46 -42.43 15.66
C LYS A 380 7.49 -43.89 16.11
N THR A 381 8.01 -44.12 17.32
CA THR A 381 7.97 -45.45 17.95
C THR A 381 6.59 -45.72 18.52
N ILE A 382 6.04 -46.90 18.26
CA ILE A 382 4.72 -47.34 18.71
C ILE A 382 4.81 -48.73 19.36
N ASP A 383 3.91 -49.02 20.29
CA ASP A 383 3.74 -50.34 20.92
C ASP A 383 2.29 -50.54 21.39
N SER A 384 1.99 -51.67 22.03
CA SER A 384 0.66 -52.02 22.54
C SER A 384 0.08 -51.05 23.58
N THR A 385 0.86 -50.07 24.05
CA THR A 385 0.39 -49.02 24.97
C THR A 385 0.15 -47.68 24.27
N THR A 386 0.49 -47.56 22.99
CA THR A 386 0.37 -46.33 22.22
C THR A 386 -1.07 -46.15 21.74
N ALA A 387 -1.77 -45.15 22.29
CA ALA A 387 -3.15 -44.86 21.93
C ALA A 387 -3.28 -43.97 20.68
N TYR A 388 -2.28 -43.12 20.40
CA TYR A 388 -2.29 -42.17 19.30
C TYR A 388 -0.91 -42.03 18.66
N LEU A 389 -0.90 -41.98 17.34
CA LEU A 389 0.22 -41.49 16.55
C LEU A 389 0.01 -40.00 16.29
N THR A 390 0.80 -39.14 16.93
CA THR A 390 0.65 -37.68 16.84
C THR A 390 1.88 -37.03 16.21
N ILE A 391 1.63 -36.15 15.24
CA ILE A 391 2.59 -35.15 14.78
C ILE A 391 2.15 -33.80 15.33
N THR A 392 2.96 -33.20 16.20
CA THR A 392 2.68 -31.88 16.80
C THR A 392 3.41 -30.76 16.06
N GLN A 393 3.02 -29.51 16.31
CA GLN A 393 3.76 -28.33 15.84
C GLN A 393 5.24 -28.33 16.27
N SER A 394 5.54 -28.87 17.45
CA SER A 394 6.93 -29.01 17.92
C SER A 394 7.72 -30.02 17.10
N ASP A 395 7.06 -31.06 16.57
CA ASP A 395 7.71 -32.02 15.68
C ASP A 395 8.04 -31.39 14.32
N LEU A 396 7.13 -30.55 13.79
CA LEU A 396 7.30 -29.85 12.52
C LEU A 396 8.44 -28.83 12.57
N THR A 397 8.43 -27.96 13.58
CA THR A 397 9.46 -26.93 13.78
C THR A 397 10.85 -27.54 13.96
N ALA A 398 10.95 -28.68 14.66
CA ALA A 398 12.21 -29.42 14.81
C ALA A 398 12.77 -29.97 13.49
N HIS A 399 11.92 -30.09 12.46
CA HIS A 399 12.27 -30.58 11.12
C HIS A 399 12.17 -29.49 10.04
N GLY A 400 12.09 -28.21 10.43
CA GLY A 400 12.11 -27.07 9.52
C GLY A 400 10.81 -26.83 8.75
N LEU A 401 9.70 -27.39 9.22
CA LEU A 401 8.36 -27.18 8.64
C LEU A 401 7.50 -26.32 9.58
N THR A 402 6.66 -25.48 8.99
CA THR A 402 5.72 -24.61 9.72
C THR A 402 4.28 -25.11 9.66
N SER A 403 3.94 -25.90 8.65
CA SER A 403 2.61 -26.49 8.44
C SER A 403 2.67 -27.85 7.71
N ILE A 404 1.51 -28.50 7.56
CA ILE A 404 1.36 -29.77 6.83
C ILE A 404 0.20 -29.63 5.83
N THR A 405 0.47 -29.77 4.55
CA THR A 405 -0.55 -29.90 3.48
C THR A 405 -0.68 -31.35 3.02
N SER A 406 0.30 -32.21 3.29
CA SER A 406 0.14 -33.66 3.16
C SER A 406 1.02 -34.46 4.12
N ALA A 407 0.57 -35.66 4.47
CA ALA A 407 1.30 -36.61 5.29
C ALA A 407 1.24 -38.01 4.67
N THR A 408 2.40 -38.59 4.39
CA THR A 408 2.54 -39.96 3.90
C THR A 408 3.07 -40.85 5.02
N LEU A 409 2.35 -41.92 5.32
CA LEU A 409 2.80 -42.94 6.27
C LEU A 409 3.35 -44.12 5.51
N THR A 410 4.55 -44.55 5.89
CA THR A 410 5.21 -45.76 5.40
C THR A 410 5.48 -46.69 6.58
N GLY A 411 5.13 -47.97 6.44
CA GLY A 411 5.49 -48.96 7.45
C GLY A 411 7.01 -49.11 7.55
N VAL A 412 7.55 -49.28 8.77
CA VAL A 412 8.99 -49.61 8.98
C VAL A 412 9.13 -50.61 10.13
N ASP A 413 10.09 -51.53 10.00
CA ASP A 413 10.28 -52.73 10.82
C ASP A 413 10.99 -52.51 12.18
N GLU A 414 10.86 -53.47 13.10
CA GLU A 414 11.75 -53.60 14.26
C GLU A 414 13.16 -54.02 13.77
N PRO A 415 14.27 -53.43 14.27
CA PRO A 415 15.61 -53.79 13.78
C PRO A 415 15.94 -55.28 13.94
N GLY A 416 15.80 -56.05 12.86
CA GLY A 416 16.20 -57.45 12.77
C GLY A 416 15.08 -58.50 12.62
N LYS A 417 13.82 -58.11 12.34
CA LYS A 417 12.72 -59.07 12.15
C LYS A 417 11.69 -58.66 11.08
N THR A 418 11.83 -59.13 9.86
CA THR A 418 10.87 -58.83 8.78
C THR A 418 9.40 -59.14 9.14
N ASN A 419 8.53 -58.12 9.02
CA ASN A 419 7.05 -58.18 8.96
C ASN A 419 6.30 -58.42 10.29
N ASP A 420 6.67 -57.76 11.39
CA ASP A 420 6.07 -58.01 12.72
C ASP A 420 5.14 -56.91 13.25
N ILE A 421 4.96 -55.77 12.55
CA ILE A 421 4.16 -54.65 13.04
C ILE A 421 2.80 -54.63 12.33
N LYS A 422 1.73 -54.63 13.12
CA LYS A 422 0.35 -54.54 12.65
C LYS A 422 -0.33 -53.43 13.39
N VAL A 423 -0.88 -52.47 12.66
CA VAL A 423 -1.46 -51.26 13.24
C VAL A 423 -2.76 -50.97 12.54
N SER A 424 -3.80 -50.74 13.34
CA SER A 424 -5.12 -50.30 12.85
C SER A 424 -5.37 -48.87 13.31
N PHE A 425 -5.94 -48.02 12.45
CA PHE A 425 -6.26 -46.62 12.78
C PHE A 425 -7.77 -46.42 12.81
N SER A 426 -8.34 -45.96 13.93
CA SER A 426 -9.80 -45.80 14.02
C SER A 426 -10.30 -44.39 13.71
N THR A 427 -9.48 -43.38 13.98
CA THR A 427 -9.96 -42.00 14.03
C THR A 427 -8.83 -41.06 13.66
N LEU A 428 -9.09 -40.11 12.77
CA LEU A 428 -8.19 -39.01 12.49
C LEU A 428 -8.73 -37.77 13.20
N SER A 429 -7.98 -37.24 14.16
CA SER A 429 -8.24 -35.93 14.75
C SER A 429 -7.12 -35.01 14.33
N TYR A 430 -7.44 -33.83 13.82
CA TYR A 430 -6.43 -32.85 13.41
C TYR A 430 -6.83 -31.47 13.88
N SER A 431 -5.88 -30.53 13.84
CA SER A 431 -6.19 -29.11 13.99
C SER A 431 -5.58 -28.30 12.86
N GLU A 432 -6.47 -27.65 12.13
CA GLU A 432 -6.15 -26.66 11.12
C GLU A 432 -5.70 -25.39 11.81
N SER A 433 -4.72 -24.69 11.25
CA SER A 433 -4.37 -23.37 11.76
C SER A 433 -5.53 -22.42 11.45
N HIS A 434 -6.18 -21.85 12.47
CA HIS A 434 -7.23 -20.84 12.27
C HIS A 434 -6.62 -19.46 12.50
N PRO A 435 -6.81 -18.53 11.57
CA PRO A 435 -6.53 -17.12 11.76
C PRO A 435 -7.38 -16.55 12.91
N ALA A 436 -6.87 -15.49 13.56
CA ALA A 436 -7.58 -14.86 14.66
C ALA A 436 -8.88 -14.25 14.13
N GLY A 437 -10.04 -14.57 14.74
CA GLY A 437 -11.30 -13.90 14.40
C GLY A 437 -11.18 -12.38 14.55
N ASP A 438 -12.10 -11.64 13.91
CA ASP A 438 -12.09 -10.19 13.74
C ASP A 438 -11.38 -9.45 14.89
N MET A 439 -10.19 -8.94 14.60
CA MET A 439 -9.45 -8.10 15.54
C MET A 439 -9.67 -6.65 15.16
N HIS A 440 -9.89 -5.82 16.17
CA HIS A 440 -9.90 -4.38 16.01
C HIS A 440 -8.93 -3.81 17.02
N PHE A 441 -7.87 -3.14 16.54
CA PHE A 441 -6.95 -2.42 17.41
C PHE A 441 -6.55 -1.09 16.77
N THR A 442 -6.31 -0.09 17.63
CA THR A 442 -5.98 1.26 17.19
C THR A 442 -4.48 1.48 17.34
N VAL A 443 -3.83 1.95 16.28
CA VAL A 443 -2.40 2.32 16.27
C VAL A 443 -2.29 3.84 16.42
N ASN A 444 -1.60 4.28 17.46
CA ASN A 444 -1.32 5.68 17.71
C ASN A 444 0.07 6.01 17.16
N VAL A 445 0.15 7.07 16.35
CA VAL A 445 1.36 7.50 15.65
C VAL A 445 1.68 8.94 16.04
N SER A 446 2.97 9.24 16.19
CA SER A 446 3.49 10.59 16.36
C SER A 446 4.60 10.88 15.35
N GLY A 447 4.50 12.04 14.70
CA GLY A 447 5.49 12.57 13.77
C GLY A 447 6.22 13.77 14.36
N LYS A 448 7.47 13.95 13.95
CA LYS A 448 8.26 15.15 14.22
C LYS A 448 8.96 15.61 12.95
N ASP A 449 9.09 16.91 12.78
CA ASP A 449 9.88 17.58 11.76
C ASP A 449 11.33 17.85 12.23
N GLY A 450 12.05 18.70 11.50
CA GLY A 450 13.48 18.96 11.66
C GLY A 450 13.84 19.80 12.89
N ASP A 451 12.93 20.61 13.40
CA ASP A 451 13.12 21.42 14.61
C ASP A 451 12.47 20.81 15.88
N ASN A 452 11.87 19.63 15.71
CA ASN A 452 11.35 18.71 16.74
C ASN A 452 9.99 19.13 17.34
N ASP A 453 9.21 19.90 16.59
CA ASP A 453 7.77 19.99 16.74
C ASP A 453 7.11 18.61 16.61
N ALA A 454 5.97 18.40 17.27
CA ALA A 454 5.37 17.07 17.38
C ALA A 454 3.86 17.09 17.15
N VAL A 455 3.39 16.20 16.29
CA VAL A 455 1.97 15.95 16.02
C VAL A 455 1.65 14.47 16.23
N SER A 456 0.41 14.16 16.59
CA SER A 456 -0.04 12.77 16.78
C SER A 456 -1.39 12.51 16.13
N THR A 457 -1.57 11.32 15.56
CA THR A 457 -2.83 10.81 15.03
C THR A 457 -3.01 9.33 15.36
N SER A 458 -4.14 8.75 15.00
CA SER A 458 -4.41 7.32 15.15
C SER A 458 -5.13 6.75 13.94
N PHE A 459 -4.85 5.50 13.60
CA PHE A 459 -5.61 4.72 12.61
C PHE A 459 -6.06 3.41 13.21
N ASP A 460 -7.22 2.93 12.76
CA ASP A 460 -7.74 1.63 13.17
C ASP A 460 -7.25 0.54 12.23
N VAL A 461 -6.91 -0.61 12.81
CA VAL A 461 -6.60 -1.84 12.10
C VAL A 461 -7.69 -2.85 12.42
N THR A 462 -8.45 -3.21 11.39
CA THR A 462 -9.49 -4.24 11.48
C THR A 462 -9.08 -5.46 10.66
N SER A 463 -9.06 -6.65 11.27
CA SER A 463 -9.08 -7.88 10.48
C SER A 463 -10.52 -8.28 10.20
N VAL A 464 -10.81 -8.64 8.95
CA VAL A 464 -12.10 -9.19 8.54
C VAL A 464 -11.78 -10.50 7.82
N GLY A 465 -12.05 -11.61 8.48
CA GLY A 465 -11.71 -12.94 7.96
C GLY A 465 -12.39 -14.01 8.77
N GLY A 466 -13.50 -14.50 8.23
CA GLY A 466 -14.30 -15.58 8.79
C GLY A 466 -13.53 -16.91 8.72
N ALA A 467 -13.87 -17.80 9.64
CA ALA A 467 -13.17 -19.07 9.86
C ALA A 467 -14.14 -20.26 9.74
N THR A 468 -15.19 -20.10 8.92
CA THR A 468 -16.14 -21.17 8.64
C THR A 468 -16.30 -21.31 7.13
N PRO A 469 -16.73 -22.49 6.62
CA PRO A 469 -17.00 -22.63 5.18
C PRO A 469 -18.12 -21.71 4.70
N ASN A 470 -18.85 -21.04 5.59
CA ASN A 470 -20.01 -20.25 5.22
C ASN A 470 -20.01 -18.98 6.07
N ASP A 471 -19.36 -17.95 5.59
CA ASP A 471 -19.20 -16.70 6.31
C ASP A 471 -20.27 -15.67 5.91
N HIS A 472 -20.46 -14.67 6.75
CA HIS A 472 -21.39 -13.57 6.48
C HIS A 472 -20.76 -12.25 6.90
N PHE A 473 -20.33 -11.49 5.90
CA PHE A 473 -19.65 -10.22 6.01
C PHE A 473 -20.62 -9.08 5.68
N VAL A 474 -20.64 -8.08 6.55
CA VAL A 474 -21.40 -6.84 6.33
C VAL A 474 -20.43 -5.67 6.44
N GLY A 475 -20.32 -4.92 5.36
CA GLY A 475 -19.47 -3.75 5.16
C GLY A 475 -19.92 -2.54 5.95
N THR A 476 -19.17 -1.46 5.76
CA THR A 476 -19.31 -0.21 6.49
C THR A 476 -20.01 0.84 5.62
N ALA A 477 -19.90 2.12 6.01
CA ALA A 477 -20.34 3.22 5.15
C ALA A 477 -19.29 3.64 4.11
N ALA A 478 -18.06 3.11 4.21
CA ALA A 478 -16.92 3.38 3.34
C ALA A 478 -16.79 2.29 2.27
N ASN A 479 -15.74 2.39 1.44
CA ASN A 479 -15.37 1.37 0.47
C ASN A 479 -14.71 0.19 1.21
N ASP A 480 -15.21 -1.02 1.00
CA ASP A 480 -14.72 -2.22 1.67
C ASP A 480 -14.11 -3.23 0.67
N VAL A 481 -13.14 -4.03 1.11
CA VAL A 481 -12.61 -5.18 0.38
C VAL A 481 -12.87 -6.43 1.22
N PHE A 482 -13.58 -7.39 0.63
CA PHE A 482 -13.86 -8.69 1.22
C PHE A 482 -13.01 -9.75 0.52
N HIS A 483 -12.60 -10.80 1.22
CA HIS A 483 -11.92 -11.93 0.59
C HIS A 483 -12.89 -13.10 0.44
N GLY A 484 -12.99 -13.60 -0.78
CA GLY A 484 -13.76 -14.77 -1.16
C GLY A 484 -12.94 -16.03 -0.91
N GLY A 485 -13.33 -16.78 0.11
CA GLY A 485 -12.71 -18.04 0.50
C GLY A 485 -13.56 -19.22 0.10
N SER A 486 -13.11 -20.43 0.44
CA SER A 486 -13.87 -21.63 0.12
C SER A 486 -15.19 -21.70 0.89
N GLY A 487 -16.27 -22.00 0.16
CA GLY A 487 -17.54 -22.45 0.72
C GLY A 487 -18.71 -21.58 0.29
N THR A 488 -19.72 -21.33 1.13
CA THR A 488 -20.88 -20.50 0.73
C THR A 488 -21.03 -19.28 1.62
N ASP A 489 -20.46 -18.19 1.16
CA ASP A 489 -20.32 -16.94 1.89
C ASP A 489 -21.40 -15.93 1.51
N GLN A 490 -21.60 -14.93 2.37
CA GLN A 490 -22.48 -13.80 2.13
C GLN A 490 -21.70 -12.50 2.32
N PHE A 491 -21.54 -11.71 1.26
CA PHE A 491 -20.88 -10.41 1.27
C PHE A 491 -21.90 -9.31 1.03
N ASP A 492 -22.08 -8.40 1.99
CA ASP A 492 -22.88 -7.18 1.84
C ASP A 492 -21.99 -5.95 1.99
N GLY A 493 -21.73 -5.22 0.90
CA GLY A 493 -20.94 -3.98 0.92
C GLY A 493 -21.56 -2.84 1.75
N ALA A 494 -22.84 -2.93 2.11
CA ALA A 494 -23.58 -1.88 2.82
C ALA A 494 -23.53 -0.48 2.18
N GLY A 495 -22.58 0.37 2.56
CA GLY A 495 -22.35 1.72 2.01
C GLY A 495 -21.22 1.75 0.98
N GLY A 496 -20.46 2.84 0.92
CA GLY A 496 -19.36 2.98 -0.04
C GLY A 496 -19.80 3.24 -1.48
N THR A 497 -18.83 3.60 -2.32
CA THR A 497 -19.00 3.72 -3.78
C THR A 497 -18.24 2.63 -4.54
N LEU A 498 -17.30 1.94 -3.89
CA LEU A 498 -16.54 0.83 -4.46
C LEU A 498 -16.29 -0.23 -3.40
N ASN A 499 -17.09 -1.28 -3.41
CA ASN A 499 -16.86 -2.48 -2.59
C ASN A 499 -16.36 -3.62 -3.46
N ILE A 500 -15.31 -4.31 -3.02
CA ILE A 500 -14.61 -5.34 -3.80
C ILE A 500 -14.73 -6.68 -3.09
N VAL A 501 -14.92 -7.76 -3.86
CA VAL A 501 -14.71 -9.13 -3.37
C VAL A 501 -13.51 -9.73 -4.09
N ASP A 502 -12.55 -10.23 -3.32
CA ASP A 502 -11.24 -10.68 -3.75
C ASP A 502 -11.12 -12.20 -3.62
N TYR A 503 -11.13 -12.89 -4.76
CA TYR A 503 -10.96 -14.33 -4.90
C TYR A 503 -9.54 -14.71 -5.36
N SER A 504 -8.54 -13.87 -5.11
CA SER A 504 -7.13 -14.15 -5.47
C SER A 504 -6.57 -15.45 -4.89
N GLY A 505 -7.18 -15.96 -3.81
CA GLY A 505 -6.88 -17.28 -3.24
C GLY A 505 -7.38 -18.47 -4.07
N SER A 506 -8.26 -18.23 -5.05
CA SER A 506 -8.88 -19.30 -5.82
C SER A 506 -7.97 -19.87 -6.89
N HIS A 507 -7.95 -21.20 -6.97
CA HIS A 507 -7.12 -21.94 -7.93
C HIS A 507 -7.93 -22.47 -9.13
N ASP A 508 -9.23 -22.58 -8.94
CA ASP A 508 -10.17 -22.99 -9.98
C ASP A 508 -10.86 -21.76 -10.55
N ALA A 509 -11.23 -21.82 -11.83
CA ALA A 509 -11.93 -20.73 -12.51
C ALA A 509 -13.23 -20.33 -11.78
N ILE A 510 -13.39 -19.04 -11.54
CA ILE A 510 -14.60 -18.42 -11.03
C ILE A 510 -15.37 -17.70 -12.14
N SER A 511 -16.68 -17.57 -11.96
CA SER A 511 -17.59 -16.95 -12.91
C SER A 511 -18.64 -16.15 -12.17
N ILE A 512 -18.56 -14.82 -12.27
CA ILE A 512 -19.40 -13.89 -11.50
C ILE A 512 -19.95 -12.83 -12.43
N HIS A 513 -21.26 -12.61 -12.39
CA HIS A 513 -21.93 -11.53 -13.11
C HIS A 513 -22.80 -10.74 -12.17
N LEU A 514 -22.41 -9.49 -11.91
CA LEU A 514 -23.15 -8.60 -11.03
C LEU A 514 -24.47 -8.15 -11.70
N ALA A 515 -25.57 -8.20 -10.96
CA ALA A 515 -26.78 -7.47 -11.32
C ALA A 515 -26.56 -5.96 -11.11
N ASP A 516 -27.43 -5.12 -11.69
CA ASP A 516 -27.37 -3.65 -11.60
C ASP A 516 -27.29 -3.09 -10.16
N ASN A 517 -27.73 -3.85 -9.16
CA ASN A 517 -27.63 -3.47 -7.75
C ASN A 517 -26.36 -4.00 -7.05
N GLY A 518 -25.37 -4.48 -7.81
CA GLY A 518 -24.15 -5.07 -7.28
C GLY A 518 -24.36 -6.42 -6.58
N SER A 519 -25.46 -7.13 -6.88
CA SER A 519 -25.73 -8.44 -6.30
C SER A 519 -25.41 -9.59 -7.25
N ALA A 520 -24.93 -10.71 -6.70
CA ALA A 520 -24.83 -11.98 -7.41
C ALA A 520 -25.10 -13.14 -6.44
N SER A 521 -25.79 -14.20 -6.86
CA SER A 521 -26.06 -15.36 -6.00
C SER A 521 -26.33 -16.63 -6.79
N GLY A 522 -26.14 -17.79 -6.16
CA GLY A 522 -26.45 -19.09 -6.75
C GLY A 522 -25.23 -19.72 -7.44
N ALA A 523 -25.47 -20.48 -8.51
CA ALA A 523 -24.45 -21.11 -9.34
C ALA A 523 -24.65 -20.64 -10.81
N PRO A 524 -23.60 -20.46 -11.61
CA PRO A 524 -23.75 -20.01 -12.99
C PRO A 524 -24.25 -21.19 -13.84
N VAL A 525 -25.16 -20.91 -14.77
CA VAL A 525 -25.68 -21.92 -15.69
C VAL A 525 -24.69 -22.20 -16.83
N ASP A 526 -23.88 -21.20 -17.18
CA ASP A 526 -22.79 -21.24 -18.15
C ASP A 526 -21.61 -20.47 -17.55
N LEU A 527 -20.49 -21.15 -17.32
CA LEU A 527 -19.30 -20.53 -16.73
C LEU A 527 -18.70 -19.46 -17.65
N ASN A 528 -18.87 -19.59 -18.97
CA ASN A 528 -18.24 -18.70 -19.96
C ASN A 528 -19.11 -17.49 -20.34
N ASN A 529 -20.38 -17.49 -19.92
CA ASN A 529 -21.33 -16.42 -20.19
C ASN A 529 -22.49 -16.46 -19.18
N PRO A 530 -22.19 -16.27 -17.88
CA PRO A 530 -23.18 -16.25 -16.81
C PRO A 530 -24.29 -15.22 -17.06
N ALA A 531 -25.50 -15.51 -16.59
CA ALA A 531 -26.59 -14.54 -16.62
C ALA A 531 -26.37 -13.46 -15.54
N PRO A 532 -26.86 -12.21 -15.73
CA PRO A 532 -26.77 -11.19 -14.69
C PRO A 532 -27.30 -11.66 -13.33
N GLY A 533 -26.54 -11.38 -12.27
CA GLY A 533 -26.84 -11.78 -10.90
C GLY A 533 -26.47 -13.22 -10.54
N SER A 534 -25.70 -13.93 -11.37
CA SER A 534 -25.21 -15.28 -11.07
C SER A 534 -23.73 -15.28 -10.67
N ILE A 535 -23.33 -16.27 -9.90
CA ILE A 535 -21.97 -16.45 -9.35
C ILE A 535 -21.69 -17.94 -9.24
N GLY A 536 -20.43 -18.36 -9.35
CA GLY A 536 -19.91 -19.65 -8.87
C GLY A 536 -18.66 -20.10 -9.63
N GLY A 537 -18.29 -21.38 -9.51
CA GLY A 537 -16.93 -21.80 -9.89
C GLY A 537 -15.93 -21.46 -8.79
N GLY A 538 -14.82 -22.19 -8.74
CA GLY A 538 -13.81 -22.10 -7.67
C GLY A 538 -14.38 -21.85 -6.28
N ASP A 539 -13.78 -20.88 -5.59
CA ASP A 539 -14.19 -20.50 -4.24
C ASP A 539 -15.45 -19.64 -4.21
N ALA A 540 -15.83 -19.02 -5.33
CA ALA A 540 -17.09 -18.28 -5.46
C ALA A 540 -18.35 -19.19 -5.43
N ALA A 541 -18.18 -20.51 -5.42
CA ALA A 541 -19.24 -21.49 -5.61
C ALA A 541 -20.26 -21.53 -4.45
N GLY A 542 -21.37 -20.81 -4.64
CA GLY A 542 -22.49 -20.79 -3.70
C GLY A 542 -22.57 -19.51 -2.87
N ASP A 543 -21.67 -18.58 -3.12
CA ASP A 543 -21.63 -17.28 -2.47
C ASP A 543 -22.82 -16.40 -2.85
N THR A 544 -23.03 -15.36 -2.04
CA THR A 544 -24.04 -14.34 -2.25
C THR A 544 -23.44 -12.96 -2.01
N LEU A 545 -23.40 -12.15 -3.06
CA LEU A 545 -22.87 -10.79 -3.06
C LEU A 545 -24.04 -9.81 -3.08
N THR A 546 -23.90 -8.70 -2.37
CA THR A 546 -24.82 -7.57 -2.35
C THR A 546 -24.04 -6.27 -2.21
N ASN A 547 -24.44 -5.23 -2.95
CA ASN A 547 -23.78 -3.92 -2.94
C ASN A 547 -22.28 -3.94 -3.32
N ILE A 548 -21.88 -4.85 -4.22
CA ILE A 548 -20.51 -4.98 -4.72
C ILE A 548 -20.33 -4.24 -6.06
N GLN A 549 -19.19 -3.59 -6.24
CA GLN A 549 -18.80 -2.89 -7.48
C GLN A 549 -17.48 -3.40 -8.06
N GLY A 550 -16.71 -4.19 -7.32
CA GLY A 550 -15.48 -4.78 -7.85
C GLY A 550 -15.28 -6.24 -7.51
N LEU A 551 -14.52 -6.89 -8.38
CA LEU A 551 -14.22 -8.31 -8.33
C LEU A 551 -12.74 -8.51 -8.68
N ILE A 552 -12.05 -9.33 -7.88
CA ILE A 552 -10.70 -9.82 -8.18
C ILE A 552 -10.79 -11.33 -8.32
N GLY A 553 -10.32 -11.87 -9.43
CA GLY A 553 -10.22 -13.30 -9.69
C GLY A 553 -8.97 -13.92 -9.06
N GLY A 554 -8.79 -15.21 -9.35
CA GLY A 554 -7.78 -16.10 -8.80
C GLY A 554 -6.65 -16.41 -9.78
N SER A 555 -6.24 -17.67 -9.77
CA SER A 555 -5.21 -18.24 -10.67
C SER A 555 -5.78 -19.14 -11.77
N GLY A 556 -7.12 -19.21 -11.88
CA GLY A 556 -7.85 -19.93 -12.91
C GLY A 556 -8.20 -19.04 -14.11
N ASP A 557 -8.74 -19.63 -15.18
CA ASP A 557 -9.27 -18.84 -16.31
C ASP A 557 -10.64 -18.24 -15.93
N ASP A 558 -10.67 -17.03 -15.42
CA ASP A 558 -11.82 -16.43 -14.73
C ASP A 558 -12.76 -15.65 -15.65
N HIS A 559 -14.02 -15.54 -15.24
CA HIS A 559 -15.08 -14.91 -16.00
C HIS A 559 -15.82 -13.86 -15.16
N LEU A 560 -15.38 -12.60 -15.24
CA LEU A 560 -15.86 -11.50 -14.39
C LEU A 560 -16.69 -10.51 -15.21
N TYR A 561 -17.94 -10.29 -14.81
CA TYR A 561 -18.85 -9.35 -15.45
C TYR A 561 -19.36 -8.35 -14.42
N GLY A 562 -19.12 -7.07 -14.69
CA GLY A 562 -19.66 -5.94 -13.96
C GLY A 562 -21.15 -5.72 -14.26
N ASN A 563 -21.62 -4.51 -14.04
CA ASN A 563 -23.02 -4.12 -14.15
C ASN A 563 -23.15 -2.78 -14.90
N SER A 564 -24.18 -1.97 -14.57
CA SER A 564 -24.45 -0.72 -15.25
C SER A 564 -23.81 0.54 -14.63
N GLY A 565 -23.04 0.38 -13.55
CA GLY A 565 -22.29 1.46 -12.92
C GLY A 565 -20.80 1.15 -12.86
N ASP A 566 -19.99 2.14 -12.47
CA ASP A 566 -18.53 2.06 -12.47
C ASP A 566 -18.00 0.85 -11.68
N ASN A 567 -17.27 -0.03 -12.36
CA ASN A 567 -16.75 -1.29 -11.81
C ASN A 567 -15.21 -1.37 -11.80
N TYR A 568 -14.69 -2.14 -10.85
CA TYR A 568 -13.28 -2.56 -10.80
C TYR A 568 -13.18 -4.07 -11.01
N LEU A 569 -12.59 -4.51 -12.11
CA LEU A 569 -12.44 -5.93 -12.42
C LEU A 569 -10.95 -6.26 -12.59
N SER A 570 -10.47 -7.27 -11.86
CA SER A 570 -9.10 -7.79 -11.97
C SER A 570 -9.15 -9.29 -12.19
N GLY A 571 -8.56 -9.80 -13.28
CA GLY A 571 -8.56 -11.23 -13.62
C GLY A 571 -7.66 -12.03 -12.69
N GLY A 572 -6.40 -11.62 -12.56
CA GLY A 572 -5.44 -12.30 -11.69
C GLY A 572 -4.41 -13.03 -12.53
N ALA A 573 -4.25 -14.34 -12.34
CA ALA A 573 -3.45 -15.17 -13.24
C ALA A 573 -4.37 -16.14 -13.96
N GLY A 574 -4.12 -16.42 -15.24
CA GLY A 574 -5.05 -17.20 -16.06
C GLY A 574 -5.35 -16.49 -17.37
N ASN A 575 -6.15 -17.10 -18.23
CA ASN A 575 -6.68 -16.41 -19.42
C ASN A 575 -8.10 -15.95 -19.11
N ASP A 576 -8.22 -14.72 -18.64
CA ASP A 576 -9.43 -14.24 -18.03
C ASP A 576 -10.34 -13.55 -19.05
N THR A 577 -11.63 -13.47 -18.74
CA THR A 577 -12.63 -12.72 -19.51
C THR A 577 -13.28 -11.70 -18.59
N LEU A 578 -12.99 -10.42 -18.83
CA LEU A 578 -13.52 -9.30 -18.07
C LEU A 578 -14.47 -8.47 -18.94
N VAL A 579 -15.66 -8.22 -18.42
CA VAL A 579 -16.69 -7.39 -19.08
C VAL A 579 -17.20 -6.34 -18.11
N GLY A 580 -16.84 -5.07 -18.32
CA GLY A 580 -17.23 -3.95 -17.44
C GLY A 580 -18.74 -3.72 -17.42
N GLY A 581 -19.32 -3.49 -18.60
CA GLY A 581 -20.77 -3.35 -18.78
C GLY A 581 -21.14 -1.94 -19.19
N ALA A 582 -21.72 -1.16 -18.29
CA ALA A 582 -21.85 0.28 -18.50
C ALA A 582 -21.34 1.01 -17.26
N GLY A 583 -20.92 2.27 -17.41
CA GLY A 583 -20.18 2.96 -16.36
C GLY A 583 -18.77 3.24 -16.83
N ASN A 584 -17.97 3.90 -15.99
CA ASN A 584 -16.54 4.08 -16.26
C ASN A 584 -15.79 2.98 -15.54
N ASP A 585 -15.41 1.94 -16.26
CA ASP A 585 -14.88 0.73 -15.66
C ASP A 585 -13.35 0.70 -15.67
N LEU A 586 -12.73 0.08 -14.67
CA LEU A 586 -11.30 -0.21 -14.63
C LEU A 586 -11.10 -1.73 -14.73
N LEU A 587 -10.50 -2.18 -15.83
CA LEU A 587 -10.25 -3.58 -16.14
C LEU A 587 -8.76 -3.86 -16.10
N VAL A 588 -8.35 -4.84 -15.29
CA VAL A 588 -6.97 -5.32 -15.16
C VAL A 588 -6.97 -6.81 -15.52
N GLY A 589 -6.34 -7.20 -16.63
CA GLY A 589 -6.26 -8.62 -17.01
C GLY A 589 -5.42 -9.40 -16.00
N GLY A 590 -4.16 -9.00 -15.89
CA GLY A 590 -3.16 -9.63 -15.03
C GLY A 590 -2.22 -10.51 -15.85
N ALA A 591 -1.88 -11.69 -15.33
CA ALA A 591 -0.95 -12.60 -15.98
C ALA A 591 -1.68 -13.64 -16.84
N GLY A 592 -1.52 -13.54 -18.17
CA GLY A 592 -2.02 -14.51 -19.14
C GLY A 592 -2.63 -13.80 -20.33
N ALA A 593 -3.38 -14.53 -21.17
CA ALA A 593 -3.96 -13.97 -22.40
C ALA A 593 -5.41 -13.55 -22.17
N ASP A 594 -5.62 -12.33 -21.72
CA ASP A 594 -6.93 -11.90 -21.23
C ASP A 594 -7.83 -11.30 -22.32
N THR A 595 -9.14 -11.38 -22.13
CA THR A 595 -10.15 -10.76 -22.98
C THR A 595 -10.86 -9.67 -22.20
N LEU A 596 -10.64 -8.41 -22.57
CA LEU A 596 -11.15 -7.24 -21.88
C LEU A 596 -12.21 -6.53 -22.74
N THR A 597 -13.39 -6.28 -22.17
CA THR A 597 -14.51 -5.60 -22.82
C THR A 597 -15.02 -4.52 -21.88
N GLY A 598 -14.85 -3.24 -22.22
CA GLY A 598 -15.25 -2.14 -21.34
C GLY A 598 -16.76 -1.97 -21.32
N GLY A 599 -17.35 -1.86 -22.52
CA GLY A 599 -18.77 -1.64 -22.71
C GLY A 599 -19.10 -0.17 -22.96
N ILE A 600 -20.05 0.38 -22.21
CA ILE A 600 -20.51 1.77 -22.39
C ILE A 600 -19.97 2.66 -21.28
N GLY A 601 -19.07 3.58 -21.63
CA GLY A 601 -18.63 4.66 -20.75
C GLY A 601 -17.17 5.00 -21.03
N ALA A 602 -16.51 5.70 -20.12
CA ALA A 602 -15.10 6.03 -20.28
C ALA A 602 -14.24 4.99 -19.54
N ASP A 603 -13.90 3.92 -20.25
CA ASP A 603 -13.27 2.75 -19.62
C ASP A 603 -11.74 2.85 -19.60
N THR A 604 -11.12 2.23 -18.60
CA THR A 604 -9.67 2.15 -18.46
C THR A 604 -9.22 0.69 -18.50
N PHE A 605 -8.49 0.33 -19.55
CA PHE A 605 -7.88 -0.99 -19.70
C PHE A 605 -6.44 -0.93 -19.21
N LYS A 606 -6.19 -1.40 -17.99
CA LYS A 606 -4.86 -1.37 -17.40
C LYS A 606 -4.10 -2.64 -17.74
N LEU A 607 -2.96 -2.45 -18.39
CA LEU A 607 -2.00 -3.52 -18.65
C LEU A 607 -0.92 -3.42 -17.58
N ASP A 608 -0.76 -4.45 -16.77
CA ASP A 608 0.14 -4.46 -15.61
C ASP A 608 1.12 -5.63 -15.60
N HIS A 609 1.01 -6.54 -16.57
CA HIS A 609 1.94 -7.63 -16.78
C HIS A 609 2.58 -7.58 -18.17
N LEU A 610 3.87 -7.92 -18.24
CA LEU A 610 4.62 -8.00 -19.49
C LEU A 610 5.08 -9.45 -19.73
N GLU A 611 4.31 -10.20 -20.51
CA GLU A 611 4.65 -11.57 -20.88
C GLU A 611 5.10 -11.70 -22.33
N LEU A 612 6.23 -12.38 -22.55
CA LEU A 612 6.76 -12.57 -23.89
C LEU A 612 5.86 -13.50 -24.70
N SER A 613 5.28 -12.99 -25.79
CA SER A 613 4.41 -13.72 -26.74
C SER A 613 2.98 -13.95 -26.27
N ILE A 614 2.57 -13.28 -25.21
CA ILE A 614 1.19 -13.23 -24.72
C ILE A 614 0.76 -11.77 -24.75
N ASN A 615 -0.49 -11.54 -25.12
CA ASN A 615 -1.05 -10.20 -25.24
C ASN A 615 -2.54 -10.27 -24.95
N ASP A 616 -3.06 -9.21 -24.36
CA ASP A 616 -4.48 -9.11 -24.08
C ASP A 616 -5.26 -8.81 -25.35
N LEU A 617 -6.57 -9.04 -25.30
CA LEU A 617 -7.53 -8.77 -26.33
C LEU A 617 -8.57 -7.76 -25.83
N ILE A 618 -8.45 -6.51 -26.26
CA ILE A 618 -9.44 -5.47 -25.97
C ILE A 618 -10.50 -5.48 -27.09
N THR A 619 -11.77 -5.73 -26.74
CA THR A 619 -12.79 -6.10 -27.74
C THR A 619 -13.62 -4.93 -28.26
N ASP A 620 -13.70 -3.81 -27.56
CA ASP A 620 -14.65 -2.74 -27.87
C ASP A 620 -14.15 -1.31 -27.63
N TYR A 621 -12.83 -1.13 -27.44
CA TYR A 621 -12.21 0.19 -27.25
C TYR A 621 -12.79 1.28 -28.17
N ASN A 622 -13.30 2.35 -27.55
CA ASN A 622 -13.90 3.50 -28.21
C ASN A 622 -13.45 4.83 -27.59
N SER A 623 -12.50 5.49 -28.26
CA SER A 623 -12.03 6.84 -27.87
C SER A 623 -13.12 7.92 -27.79
N ALA A 624 -14.28 7.70 -28.41
CA ALA A 624 -15.39 8.66 -28.36
C ALA A 624 -16.18 8.59 -27.04
N ASP A 625 -16.17 7.42 -26.38
CA ASP A 625 -16.84 7.22 -25.09
C ASP A 625 -15.95 7.66 -23.93
N GLY A 626 -14.63 7.67 -24.16
CA GLY A 626 -13.62 8.24 -23.25
C GLY A 626 -12.49 7.28 -22.92
N ASP A 627 -12.47 6.12 -23.57
CA ASP A 627 -11.60 5.00 -23.22
C ASP A 627 -10.12 5.30 -23.27
N LYS A 628 -9.39 4.66 -22.36
CA LYS A 628 -7.95 4.77 -22.19
C LYS A 628 -7.33 3.41 -21.95
N ILE A 629 -6.10 3.25 -22.41
CA ILE A 629 -5.26 2.10 -22.08
C ILE A 629 -4.19 2.57 -21.10
N ASP A 630 -4.18 2.04 -19.88
CA ASP A 630 -3.24 2.40 -18.84
C ASP A 630 -2.01 1.50 -18.89
N LEU A 631 -0.84 2.11 -19.11
CA LEU A 631 0.47 1.46 -19.22
C LEU A 631 1.39 1.82 -18.05
N THR A 632 0.87 2.51 -17.03
CA THR A 632 1.66 3.01 -15.87
C THR A 632 2.44 1.90 -15.18
N ALA A 633 1.89 0.69 -15.14
CA ALA A 633 2.50 -0.48 -14.50
C ALA A 633 3.53 -1.22 -15.37
N LEU A 634 3.60 -0.97 -16.69
CA LEU A 634 4.51 -1.70 -17.59
C LEU A 634 5.91 -1.08 -17.73
N PHE A 635 6.10 0.13 -17.22
CA PHE A 635 7.39 0.80 -17.31
C PHE A 635 8.21 0.60 -16.03
N GLU A 636 9.22 -0.28 -16.08
CA GLU A 636 10.22 -0.46 -15.01
C GLU A 636 10.97 0.84 -14.67
N THR A 637 11.16 1.70 -15.68
CA THR A 637 11.64 3.08 -15.53
C THR A 637 10.78 3.99 -16.39
N ALA A 638 10.32 5.10 -15.82
CA ALA A 638 9.39 5.95 -16.52
C ALA A 638 9.98 6.53 -17.83
N PRO A 639 9.22 6.48 -18.94
CA PRO A 639 9.69 6.91 -20.25
C PRO A 639 10.10 8.39 -20.24
N ALA A 640 11.32 8.67 -20.69
CA ALA A 640 11.83 10.03 -20.83
C ALA A 640 11.74 10.50 -22.29
N GLY A 641 11.18 11.69 -22.52
CA GLY A 641 11.12 12.29 -23.85
C GLY A 641 9.79 12.01 -24.56
N ASN A 642 9.82 11.66 -25.86
CA ASN A 642 8.61 11.43 -26.63
C ASN A 642 8.11 9.99 -26.39
N ILE A 643 6.87 9.85 -25.93
CA ILE A 643 6.25 8.54 -25.66
C ILE A 643 6.21 7.62 -26.90
N SER A 644 6.19 8.19 -28.12
CA SER A 644 6.25 7.42 -29.37
C SER A 644 7.57 6.66 -29.57
N ASP A 645 8.61 6.93 -28.77
CA ASP A 645 9.85 6.16 -28.80
C ASP A 645 9.71 4.83 -28.03
N TYR A 646 8.73 4.71 -27.12
CA TYR A 646 8.53 3.56 -26.23
C TYR A 646 7.23 2.80 -26.49
N VAL A 647 6.24 3.43 -27.12
CA VAL A 647 4.92 2.84 -27.40
C VAL A 647 4.61 2.92 -28.89
N HIS A 648 4.28 1.78 -29.48
CA HIS A 648 3.83 1.66 -30.87
C HIS A 648 2.43 1.09 -30.95
N TYR A 649 1.58 1.73 -31.76
CA TYR A 649 0.29 1.21 -32.14
C TYR A 649 0.23 1.03 -33.66
N THR A 650 0.03 -0.20 -34.14
CA THR A 650 -0.01 -0.49 -35.59
C THR A 650 -1.02 -1.58 -35.89
N ASN A 651 -1.99 -1.29 -36.77
CA ASN A 651 -3.03 -2.23 -37.22
C ASN A 651 -3.77 -2.93 -36.06
N GLY A 652 -4.02 -2.23 -34.95
CA GLY A 652 -4.71 -2.80 -33.79
C GLY A 652 -3.82 -3.44 -32.75
N THR A 653 -2.54 -3.65 -33.05
CA THR A 653 -1.57 -4.14 -32.09
C THR A 653 -0.92 -2.99 -31.32
N LEU A 654 -1.03 -3.01 -29.99
CA LEU A 654 -0.27 -2.17 -29.09
C LEU A 654 1.00 -2.91 -28.65
N SER A 655 2.13 -2.24 -28.71
CA SER A 655 3.41 -2.79 -28.27
C SER A 655 4.22 -1.76 -27.50
N VAL A 656 4.93 -2.23 -26.48
CA VAL A 656 5.80 -1.41 -25.62
C VAL A 656 7.24 -1.90 -25.69
N ASP A 657 8.17 -0.98 -25.52
CA ASP A 657 9.59 -1.30 -25.42
C ASP A 657 9.94 -1.88 -24.04
N ALA A 658 10.29 -3.16 -24.00
CA ALA A 658 10.45 -3.92 -22.76
C ALA A 658 11.77 -3.69 -22.01
N ASP A 659 12.77 -3.00 -22.61
CA ASP A 659 14.07 -2.75 -21.96
C ASP A 659 14.41 -1.27 -21.75
N GLY A 660 13.50 -0.36 -22.14
CA GLY A 660 13.62 1.08 -21.94
C GLY A 660 14.76 1.73 -22.73
N THR A 661 15.36 1.05 -23.71
CA THR A 661 16.45 1.61 -24.50
C THR A 661 15.95 2.32 -25.76
N THR A 662 16.21 3.63 -25.86
CA THR A 662 15.85 4.41 -27.05
C THR A 662 16.44 3.81 -28.33
N GLY A 663 15.59 3.28 -29.21
CA GLY A 663 15.91 3.05 -30.62
C GLY A 663 16.27 1.62 -31.07
N GLY A 664 15.81 0.54 -30.43
CA GLY A 664 16.18 -0.82 -30.88
C GLY A 664 15.16 -1.94 -30.66
N ALA A 665 14.33 -2.22 -31.68
CA ALA A 665 13.74 -3.53 -32.07
C ALA A 665 13.07 -4.48 -31.04
N ASN A 666 13.01 -4.18 -29.74
CA ASN A 666 12.50 -5.06 -28.68
C ASN A 666 11.09 -4.67 -28.22
N PHE A 667 10.20 -4.40 -29.17
CA PHE A 667 8.79 -4.16 -28.87
C PHE A 667 8.09 -5.48 -28.57
N VAL A 668 7.48 -5.56 -27.39
CA VAL A 668 6.62 -6.68 -26.98
C VAL A 668 5.18 -6.25 -27.20
N SER A 669 4.42 -7.08 -27.91
CA SER A 669 2.98 -6.86 -28.07
C SER A 669 2.28 -7.14 -26.74
N VAL A 670 1.56 -6.14 -26.25
CA VAL A 670 0.89 -6.21 -24.93
C VAL A 670 -0.63 -6.26 -25.06
N ALA A 671 -1.19 -5.72 -26.15
CA ALA A 671 -2.63 -5.81 -26.42
C ALA A 671 -2.95 -5.84 -27.92
N GLN A 672 -4.10 -6.43 -28.25
CA GLN A 672 -4.72 -6.44 -29.57
C GLN A 672 -6.14 -5.89 -29.47
N LEU A 673 -6.50 -5.00 -30.39
CA LEU A 673 -7.83 -4.41 -30.48
C LEU A 673 -8.59 -5.02 -31.66
N THR A 674 -9.80 -5.56 -31.43
CA THR A 674 -10.60 -6.23 -32.48
C THR A 674 -11.21 -5.25 -33.51
N ASN A 675 -11.55 -4.03 -33.08
CA ASN A 675 -12.06 -2.94 -33.91
C ASN A 675 -11.10 -1.73 -33.85
N PRO A 676 -9.93 -1.82 -34.47
CA PRO A 676 -8.84 -0.90 -34.20
C PRO A 676 -9.17 0.53 -34.67
N PRO A 677 -9.23 1.52 -33.77
CA PRO A 677 -9.35 2.92 -34.16
C PRO A 677 -8.09 3.41 -34.88
N ALA A 678 -8.17 4.61 -35.45
CA ALA A 678 -7.00 5.24 -36.07
C ALA A 678 -5.94 5.68 -35.04
N THR A 679 -6.38 6.01 -33.83
CA THR A 679 -5.56 6.48 -32.70
C THR A 679 -6.13 5.93 -31.41
N ILE A 680 -5.28 5.77 -30.40
CA ILE A 680 -5.67 5.37 -29.04
C ILE A 680 -5.20 6.40 -28.02
N ASN A 681 -5.91 6.52 -26.91
CA ASN A 681 -5.47 7.28 -25.75
C ASN A 681 -4.82 6.34 -24.75
N ILE A 682 -3.63 6.69 -24.27
CA ILE A 682 -2.89 5.93 -23.27
C ILE A 682 -2.63 6.77 -22.02
N LEU A 683 -2.54 6.10 -20.87
CA LEU A 683 -2.02 6.64 -19.61
C LEU A 683 -0.63 6.06 -19.35
N TYR A 684 0.29 6.89 -18.86
CA TYR A 684 1.64 6.48 -18.49
C TYR A 684 2.21 7.45 -17.44
N ASP A 685 3.16 7.01 -16.63
CA ASP A 685 3.82 7.85 -15.63
C ASP A 685 5.16 8.39 -16.14
N ASP A 686 5.54 9.58 -15.70
CA ASP A 686 6.88 10.13 -15.90
C ASP A 686 7.82 9.78 -14.72
N ASN A 687 9.08 10.23 -14.81
CA ASN A 687 10.10 9.96 -13.77
C ASN A 687 9.79 10.59 -12.40
N ALA A 688 8.76 11.43 -12.31
CA ALA A 688 8.25 11.98 -11.06
C ALA A 688 6.97 11.26 -10.59
N HIS A 689 6.60 10.13 -11.21
CA HIS A 689 5.35 9.38 -10.97
C HIS A 689 4.10 10.24 -11.18
N VAL A 690 4.19 11.23 -12.08
CA VAL A 690 3.03 12.00 -12.51
C VAL A 690 2.40 11.30 -13.70
N GLN A 691 1.11 10.98 -13.61
CA GLN A 691 0.36 10.38 -14.71
C GLN A 691 0.11 11.40 -15.83
N HIS A 692 0.44 11.00 -17.05
CA HIS A 692 0.22 11.74 -18.28
C HIS A 692 -0.77 11.00 -19.18
N THR A 693 -1.42 11.74 -20.06
CA THR A 693 -2.24 11.19 -21.15
C THR A 693 -1.59 11.52 -22.49
N ALA A 694 -1.47 10.53 -23.37
CA ALA A 694 -1.05 10.74 -24.75
C ALA A 694 -2.00 10.07 -25.74
N THR A 695 -2.10 10.65 -26.93
CA THR A 695 -2.77 10.03 -28.07
C THR A 695 -1.71 9.52 -29.05
N ILE A 696 -1.69 8.21 -29.30
CA ILE A 696 -0.76 7.53 -30.20
C ILE A 696 -1.43 7.24 -31.54
#